data_AF-A0A1F6P799-F1
#
_entry.id   AF-A0A1F6P799-F1
#
_cell.length_a   1.000
_cell.length_b   1.000
_cell.length_c   1.000
_cell.angle_alpha   90.00
_cell.angle_beta   90.00
_cell.angle_gamma   90.00
#
_symmetry.space_group_name_H-M   'P 1'
#
loop_
_entity.id
_entity.type
_entity.pdbx_description
1 polymer ?
#
loop_
_entity_poly.entity_id
_entity_poly.type
_entity_poly.pdbx_seq_one_letter_code
_entity_poly.pdbx_strand_id
1 'polypeptide(L)'
;MSKNPKIPIEPAVVEGDRDITEKEVKNKPEGLSGFDKLKNLTETPPHIKKILTELEDDGLSFKEALREIDLIIKELEKDPEHAASLESFKSSIEKLYQEETNEKVDPDVAGRAARDLGLAEQVEMMEGGEEFDRSQVAGVLERQNWGKIFTGLQEGDRVLSFFVPGADFLSIKNLNDKVFGPQITNKIIVQKRIIIEKEIKKLDKQASILQSDYKIEMVKISKDSQISPDQLEEMSAIVDAAMTKFISEEIVDKLVEEEREKLKPFIIERSEGSIDKNGQEKIKMMEANIDKWDEFKVALQGKAKANFGKSGFRMNYGLATVQGDVAEDKLLAINQSLQTSRMAREKNDSYGAEYSEEMIGPELEKIADLRKEIISAGNKITDTEGNEFDIFLPVPVESAFTRYALNRDLLRDVRKGKFQSADEAMLRKIVLYTKKLNILDAVKPFISEEINTVSAEAEENKALAKKIWNKETEQGEKLEKDEIKKVADILSSEEKDRSYTSKNEFNKRAVALKECAYVSLDVLDLGVDLLLEYESILQDIDKKTGQEKIDEFNKRSLSAGDETTKKLRDFRRDVASICKEFGFADGLVTGEVGGDELTLAVDTSSISEEKLEEFLFALKDKTNTRVIKTVVAKSEKDASSEQDLWKLSELHLQALKRAEDGVAIAKGIEEAERKLNRLFKQQGENAVKEKIASLRGLFILEDGQVKSNAIITEKEGVFKVGQFKINSENKGEEAYARVGYEFDYETISSELNSVLNKK
;
A
#
# COMPACT_ATOMS: atom_id res chain seq x y z
N MET A 1 55.48 -17.78 -53.73
CA MET A 1 56.84 -17.19 -53.72
C MET A 1 56.88 -16.17 -52.59
N SER A 2 57.31 -16.60 -51.38
CA SER A 2 58.55 -16.19 -50.70
C SER A 2 58.61 -14.65 -50.47
N LYS A 3 58.68 -14.08 -49.26
CA LYS A 3 59.61 -14.36 -48.15
C LYS A 3 59.13 -13.59 -46.90
N ASN A 4 59.30 -14.23 -45.74
CA ASN A 4 59.49 -13.57 -44.45
C ASN A 4 60.84 -12.80 -44.44
N PRO A 5 61.00 -11.78 -43.58
CA PRO A 5 61.86 -12.02 -42.40
C PRO A 5 61.43 -11.35 -41.06
N LYS A 6 61.50 -12.20 -40.04
CA LYS A 6 61.87 -12.09 -38.61
C LYS A 6 62.45 -10.80 -37.97
N ILE A 7 61.94 -10.54 -36.74
CA ILE A 7 62.60 -10.25 -35.42
C ILE A 7 63.01 -8.77 -35.15
N PRO A 8 63.00 -8.20 -33.90
CA PRO A 8 63.00 -8.84 -32.56
C PRO A 8 61.97 -8.34 -31.51
N ILE A 9 61.88 -9.13 -30.44
CA ILE A 9 61.31 -8.83 -29.11
C ILE A 9 62.49 -8.47 -28.18
N GLU A 10 62.40 -7.36 -27.47
CA GLU A 10 63.15 -7.09 -26.22
C GLU A 10 62.19 -6.50 -25.16
N PRO A 11 62.37 -6.82 -23.86
CA PRO A 11 61.51 -6.37 -22.79
C PRO A 11 62.03 -5.06 -22.17
N ALA A 12 61.17 -4.05 -22.04
CA ALA A 12 61.48 -2.84 -21.28
C ALA A 12 60.99 -2.99 -19.84
N VAL A 13 61.96 -3.09 -18.92
CA VAL A 13 61.84 -2.81 -17.49
C VAL A 13 61.65 -1.30 -17.32
N VAL A 14 60.61 -0.88 -16.61
CA VAL A 14 60.57 0.44 -15.96
C VAL A 14 59.99 0.26 -14.56
N GLU A 15 60.90 0.32 -13.58
CA GLU A 15 60.62 0.65 -12.19
C GLU A 15 60.04 2.07 -12.10
N GLY A 16 59.02 2.24 -11.26
CA GLY A 16 58.40 3.52 -11.01
C GLY A 16 57.74 3.51 -9.64
N ASP A 17 58.52 3.88 -8.62
CA ASP A 17 58.10 4.17 -7.27
C ASP A 17 56.85 5.06 -7.23
N ARG A 18 55.83 4.59 -6.48
CA ARG A 18 54.83 5.48 -5.87
C ARG A 18 54.54 5.00 -4.45
N ASP A 19 55.23 5.64 -3.52
CA ASP A 19 54.72 5.90 -2.17
C ASP A 19 53.32 6.51 -2.28
N ILE A 20 52.31 5.76 -1.85
CA ILE A 20 51.00 6.31 -1.49
C ILE A 20 50.78 5.94 -0.03
N THR A 21 50.87 6.97 0.78
CA THR A 21 50.62 7.00 2.21
C THR A 21 49.23 6.46 2.54
N GLU A 22 49.20 5.55 3.52
CA GLU A 22 48.00 5.11 4.22
C GLU A 22 47.20 6.32 4.69
N LYS A 23 46.02 6.51 4.10
CA LYS A 23 44.95 7.30 4.70
C LYS A 23 43.84 6.34 5.08
N GLU A 24 43.63 6.24 6.38
CA GLU A 24 42.54 5.55 7.07
C GLU A 24 41.20 5.73 6.34
N VAL A 25 40.75 4.67 5.69
CA VAL A 25 39.33 4.50 5.35
C VAL A 25 38.66 4.05 6.64
N LYS A 26 37.95 4.98 7.30
CA LYS A 26 37.06 4.65 8.41
C LYS A 26 35.91 3.81 7.88
N ASN A 27 36.01 2.49 8.06
CA ASN A 27 34.88 1.57 7.92
C ASN A 27 33.77 2.01 8.89
N LYS A 28 32.54 2.16 8.36
CA LYS A 28 31.33 2.09 9.19
C LYS A 28 31.31 0.71 9.87
N PRO A 29 30.89 0.59 11.13
CA PRO A 29 30.74 -0.73 11.73
C PRO A 29 29.55 -1.42 11.07
N GLU A 30 29.83 -2.54 10.41
CA GLU A 30 28.85 -3.60 10.16
C GLU A 30 28.21 -3.95 11.51
N GLY A 31 26.88 -4.13 11.53
CA GLY A 31 26.21 -4.64 12.72
C GLY A 31 26.83 -5.98 13.08
N LEU A 32 27.28 -6.13 14.33
CA LEU A 32 27.82 -7.41 14.81
C LEU A 32 26.77 -8.51 14.58
N SER A 33 27.18 -9.63 13.99
CA SER A 33 26.30 -10.79 13.79
C SER A 33 25.74 -11.24 15.15
N GLY A 34 24.60 -11.95 15.17
CA GLY A 34 24.06 -12.52 16.40
C GLY A 34 25.12 -13.35 17.16
N PHE A 35 25.95 -14.09 16.43
CA PHE A 35 27.09 -14.84 16.98
C PHE A 35 28.13 -13.93 17.62
N ASP A 36 28.52 -12.84 16.97
CA ASP A 36 29.47 -11.88 17.52
C ASP A 36 28.97 -11.24 18.80
N LYS A 37 27.67 -10.92 18.89
CA LYS A 37 27.07 -10.39 20.13
C LYS A 37 27.22 -11.41 21.26
N LEU A 38 26.92 -12.68 21.00
CA LEU A 38 26.93 -13.75 21.99
C LEU A 38 28.35 -14.18 22.40
N LYS A 39 29.30 -14.23 21.46
CA LYS A 39 30.73 -14.48 21.73
C LYS A 39 31.35 -13.36 22.58
N ASN A 40 30.86 -12.13 22.44
CA ASN A 40 31.42 -10.97 23.11
C ASN A 40 30.74 -10.62 24.45
N LEU A 41 29.69 -11.34 24.87
CA LEU A 41 29.18 -11.22 26.23
C LEU A 41 30.28 -11.58 27.25
N THR A 42 30.37 -10.80 28.31
CA THR A 42 31.32 -11.00 29.42
C THR A 42 31.10 -12.32 30.12
N GLU A 43 29.87 -12.81 30.10
CA GLU A 43 29.40 -14.00 30.80
C GLU A 43 29.61 -15.28 29.99
N THR A 44 29.94 -15.17 28.69
CA THR A 44 30.10 -16.34 27.81
C THR A 44 31.37 -17.11 28.16
N PRO A 45 31.28 -18.35 28.66
CA PRO A 45 32.44 -19.14 29.01
C PRO A 45 33.33 -19.42 27.79
N PRO A 46 34.68 -19.51 27.94
CA PRO A 46 35.60 -19.75 26.82
C PRO A 46 35.27 -21.00 25.99
N HIS A 47 34.77 -22.06 26.63
CA HIS A 47 34.36 -23.28 25.93
C HIS A 47 33.09 -23.07 25.09
N ILE A 48 32.14 -22.24 25.55
CA ILE A 48 30.97 -21.85 24.75
C ILE A 48 31.38 -20.97 23.58
N LYS A 49 32.31 -20.00 23.76
CA LYS A 49 32.82 -19.18 22.63
C LYS A 49 33.40 -20.05 21.52
N LYS A 50 34.09 -21.13 21.90
CA LYS A 50 34.63 -22.10 20.95
C LYS A 50 33.51 -22.81 20.18
N ILE A 51 32.48 -23.29 20.87
CA ILE A 51 31.33 -23.95 20.23
C ILE A 51 30.56 -22.98 19.33
N LEU A 52 30.32 -21.74 19.77
CA LEU A 52 29.69 -20.70 18.96
C LEU A 52 30.50 -20.38 17.69
N THR A 53 31.82 -20.53 17.74
CA THR A 53 32.69 -20.33 16.58
C THR A 53 32.61 -21.52 15.63
N GLU A 54 32.61 -22.74 16.17
CA GLU A 54 32.42 -23.96 15.37
C GLU A 54 31.04 -23.97 14.69
N LEU A 55 29.96 -23.56 15.38
CA LEU A 55 28.61 -23.46 14.80
C LEU A 55 28.50 -22.37 13.71
N GLU A 56 29.20 -21.25 13.86
CA GLU A 56 29.25 -20.20 12.83
C GLU A 56 30.07 -20.65 11.61
N ASP A 57 31.21 -21.31 11.84
CA ASP A 57 32.07 -21.86 10.79
C ASP A 57 31.37 -23.00 10.01
N ASP A 58 30.47 -23.74 10.65
CA ASP A 58 29.60 -24.77 10.05
C ASP A 58 28.42 -24.16 9.25
N GLY A 59 28.29 -22.83 9.24
CA GLY A 59 27.30 -22.11 8.43
C GLY A 59 25.88 -22.14 8.99
N LEU A 60 25.69 -22.48 10.27
CA LEU A 60 24.37 -22.44 10.89
C LEU A 60 23.89 -20.99 11.04
N SER A 61 22.60 -20.76 10.81
CA SER A 61 21.99 -19.50 11.18
C SER A 61 22.01 -19.35 12.70
N PHE A 62 22.07 -18.11 13.19
CA PHE A 62 22.10 -17.83 14.63
C PHE A 62 20.90 -18.46 15.38
N LYS A 63 19.72 -18.50 14.74
CA LYS A 63 18.52 -19.15 15.27
C LYS A 63 18.66 -20.67 15.40
N GLU A 64 19.36 -21.33 14.48
CA GLU A 64 19.66 -22.76 14.57
C GLU A 64 20.72 -23.04 15.63
N ALA A 65 21.75 -22.18 15.72
CA ALA A 65 22.76 -22.28 16.76
C ALA A 65 22.17 -22.13 18.17
N LEU A 66 21.16 -21.27 18.36
CA LEU A 66 20.43 -21.16 19.62
C LEU A 66 19.76 -22.47 20.06
N ARG A 67 19.30 -23.30 19.13
CA ARG A 67 18.72 -24.63 19.44
C ARG A 67 19.78 -25.64 19.87
N GLU A 68 20.96 -25.59 19.25
CA GLU A 68 22.11 -26.42 19.65
C GLU A 68 22.69 -25.96 21.00
N ILE A 69 22.65 -24.65 21.30
CA ILE A 69 23.06 -24.08 22.58
C ILE A 69 22.21 -24.60 23.73
N ASP A 70 20.89 -24.80 23.55
CA ASP A 70 20.05 -25.43 24.58
C ASP A 70 20.47 -26.87 24.92
N LEU A 71 20.96 -27.63 23.93
CA LEU A 71 21.50 -28.97 24.14
C LEU A 71 22.84 -28.92 24.89
N ILE A 72 23.69 -27.94 24.56
CA ILE A 72 24.97 -27.69 25.24
C ILE A 72 24.74 -27.25 26.69
N ILE A 73 23.77 -26.36 26.93
CA ILE A 73 23.35 -25.90 28.26
C ILE A 73 22.89 -27.09 29.10
N LYS A 74 22.05 -27.99 28.56
CA LYS A 74 21.61 -29.22 29.25
C LYS A 74 22.76 -30.17 29.60
N GLU A 75 23.81 -30.21 28.79
CA GLU A 75 24.99 -31.02 29.09
C GLU A 75 25.86 -30.38 30.18
N LEU A 76 25.98 -29.04 30.18
CA LEU A 76 26.71 -28.27 31.19
C LEU A 76 25.99 -28.20 32.54
N GLU A 77 24.66 -28.29 32.57
CA GLU A 77 23.87 -28.44 33.81
C GLU A 77 24.25 -29.67 34.63
N LYS A 78 24.93 -30.66 34.02
CA LYS A 78 25.46 -31.84 34.71
C LYS A 78 26.73 -31.54 35.52
N ASP A 79 27.33 -30.36 35.37
CA ASP A 79 28.54 -29.94 36.08
C ASP A 79 28.26 -28.79 37.09
N PRO A 80 28.26 -29.07 38.41
CA PRO A 80 27.85 -28.13 39.45
C PRO A 80 28.72 -26.86 39.56
N GLU A 81 29.97 -26.89 39.10
CA GLU A 81 30.92 -25.77 39.27
C GLU A 81 30.56 -24.54 38.42
N HIS A 82 29.70 -24.69 37.41
CA HIS A 82 29.39 -23.64 36.43
C HIS A 82 27.95 -23.10 36.51
N ALA A 83 27.13 -23.59 37.46
CA ALA A 83 25.68 -23.32 37.52
C ALA A 83 25.31 -21.83 37.61
N ALA A 84 26.07 -21.02 38.37
CA ALA A 84 25.80 -19.59 38.53
C ALA A 84 26.11 -18.77 37.25
N SER A 85 27.15 -19.15 36.52
CA SER A 85 27.49 -18.54 35.22
C SER A 85 26.52 -18.98 34.12
N LEU A 86 25.98 -20.20 34.22
CA LEU A 86 24.98 -20.73 33.29
C LEU A 86 23.66 -19.95 33.35
N GLU A 87 23.19 -19.61 34.55
CA GLU A 87 21.91 -18.91 34.72
C GLU A 87 21.97 -17.47 34.20
N SER A 88 23.10 -16.78 34.43
CA SER A 88 23.36 -15.46 33.85
C SER A 88 23.48 -15.52 32.32
N PHE A 89 24.12 -16.56 31.79
CA PHE A 89 24.27 -16.76 30.35
C PHE A 89 22.96 -17.10 29.65
N LYS A 90 22.11 -17.95 30.25
CA LYS A 90 20.72 -18.21 29.82
C LYS A 90 19.90 -16.93 29.75
N SER A 91 19.97 -16.10 30.77
CA SER A 91 19.26 -14.81 30.81
C SER A 91 19.70 -13.87 29.67
N SER A 92 21.01 -13.82 29.37
CA SER A 92 21.53 -13.05 28.24
C SER A 92 21.14 -13.63 26.88
N ILE A 93 21.10 -14.96 26.74
CA ILE A 93 20.60 -15.64 25.53
C ILE A 93 19.11 -15.35 25.33
N GLU A 94 18.31 -15.47 26.39
CA GLU A 94 16.87 -15.24 26.35
C GLU A 94 16.56 -13.77 26.03
N LYS A 95 17.37 -12.84 26.53
CA LYS A 95 17.30 -11.41 26.16
C LYS A 95 17.67 -11.18 24.69
N LEU A 96 18.75 -11.77 24.19
CA LEU A 96 19.14 -11.65 22.77
C LEU A 96 18.11 -12.31 21.84
N TYR A 97 17.56 -13.45 22.24
CA TYR A 97 16.47 -14.12 21.55
C TYR A 97 15.22 -13.24 21.52
N GLN A 98 14.85 -12.61 22.64
CA GLN A 98 13.76 -11.63 22.68
C GLN A 98 14.05 -10.37 21.86
N GLU A 99 15.29 -9.90 21.77
CA GLU A 99 15.68 -8.74 20.96
C GLU A 99 15.64 -9.03 19.45
N GLU A 100 15.97 -10.26 19.02
CA GLU A 100 15.88 -10.67 17.61
C GLU A 100 14.50 -11.18 17.19
N THR A 101 13.75 -11.81 18.09
CA THR A 101 12.40 -12.33 17.76
C THR A 101 11.29 -11.32 17.97
N ASN A 102 11.52 -10.26 18.75
CA ASN A 102 10.57 -9.15 18.88
C ASN A 102 10.90 -8.03 17.88
N GLU A 103 10.64 -8.27 16.59
CA GLU A 103 9.87 -7.25 15.86
C GLU A 103 8.50 -7.22 16.55
N LYS A 104 8.37 -6.45 17.65
CA LYS A 104 7.09 -6.30 18.34
C LYS A 104 6.08 -5.91 17.28
N VAL A 105 5.10 -6.77 17.04
CA VAL A 105 3.89 -6.31 16.35
C VAL A 105 3.40 -5.18 17.20
N ASP A 106 3.27 -4.02 16.57
CA ASP A 106 2.62 -2.90 17.20
C ASP A 106 1.32 -3.44 17.83
N PRO A 107 1.15 -3.39 19.17
CA PRO A 107 -0.05 -3.90 19.85
C PRO A 107 -1.34 -3.41 19.19
N ASP A 108 -1.23 -2.30 18.48
CA ASP A 108 -2.29 -1.65 17.72
C ASP A 108 -2.70 -2.36 16.42
N VAL A 109 -1.80 -3.11 15.77
CA VAL A 109 -2.09 -3.97 14.61
C VAL A 109 -2.80 -5.25 15.09
N ALA A 110 -2.34 -5.83 16.21
CA ALA A 110 -3.01 -6.95 16.88
C ALA A 110 -4.46 -6.58 17.31
N GLY A 111 -4.67 -5.36 17.82
CA GLY A 111 -6.00 -4.86 18.16
C GLY A 111 -6.95 -4.64 16.96
N ARG A 112 -6.44 -4.53 15.73
CA ARG A 112 -7.30 -4.50 14.52
C ARG A 112 -7.74 -5.91 14.14
N ALA A 113 -6.79 -6.84 14.04
CA ALA A 113 -7.12 -8.24 13.77
C ALA A 113 -8.11 -8.78 14.80
N ALA A 114 -7.95 -8.46 16.08
CA ALA A 114 -8.90 -8.87 17.12
C ALA A 114 -10.33 -8.34 16.90
N ARG A 115 -10.49 -7.09 16.41
CA ARG A 115 -11.82 -6.54 16.08
C ARG A 115 -12.43 -7.19 14.83
N ASP A 116 -11.58 -7.43 13.83
CA ASP A 116 -11.96 -8.07 12.58
C ASP A 116 -12.42 -9.52 12.85
N LEU A 117 -11.67 -10.26 13.68
CA LEU A 117 -12.04 -11.57 14.20
C LEU A 117 -13.36 -11.52 14.98
N GLY A 118 -13.50 -10.55 15.89
CA GLY A 118 -14.72 -10.39 16.68
C GLY A 118 -15.98 -10.19 15.81
N LEU A 119 -15.91 -9.46 14.69
CA LEU A 119 -17.07 -9.35 13.79
C LEU A 119 -17.38 -10.69 13.09
N ALA A 120 -16.35 -11.44 12.69
CA ALA A 120 -16.54 -12.74 12.05
C ALA A 120 -17.07 -13.82 13.04
N GLU A 121 -16.79 -13.68 14.34
CA GLU A 121 -17.43 -14.46 15.41
C GLU A 121 -18.91 -14.09 15.56
N GLN A 122 -19.28 -12.80 15.49
CA GLN A 122 -20.69 -12.40 15.55
C GLN A 122 -21.54 -13.02 14.43
N VAL A 123 -20.94 -13.24 13.25
CA VAL A 123 -21.59 -13.92 12.12
C VAL A 123 -21.86 -15.39 12.45
N GLU A 124 -20.88 -16.11 13.02
CA GLU A 124 -21.06 -17.51 13.44
C GLU A 124 -22.09 -17.67 14.55
N MET A 125 -22.07 -16.78 15.55
CA MET A 125 -23.06 -16.76 16.62
C MET A 125 -24.47 -16.60 16.04
N MET A 126 -24.63 -15.71 15.05
CA MET A 126 -25.89 -15.52 14.35
C MET A 126 -26.32 -16.78 13.57
N GLU A 127 -25.42 -17.46 12.87
CA GLU A 127 -25.71 -18.73 12.16
C GLU A 127 -26.04 -19.89 13.10
N GLY A 128 -25.37 -19.95 14.26
CA GLY A 128 -25.61 -20.92 15.33
C GLY A 128 -26.90 -20.67 16.12
N GLY A 129 -27.53 -19.51 15.94
CA GLY A 129 -28.70 -19.09 16.71
C GLY A 129 -28.38 -18.65 18.14
N GLU A 130 -27.13 -18.29 18.39
CA GLU A 130 -26.62 -17.73 19.65
C GLU A 130 -26.90 -16.22 19.74
N GLU A 131 -26.68 -15.63 20.92
CA GLU A 131 -26.88 -14.19 21.15
C GLU A 131 -25.70 -13.39 20.58
N PHE A 132 -25.98 -12.40 19.73
CA PHE A 132 -24.97 -11.59 19.05
C PHE A 132 -25.31 -10.09 19.13
N ASP A 133 -24.32 -9.24 18.86
CA ASP A 133 -24.48 -7.78 18.80
C ASP A 133 -25.24 -7.36 17.53
N ARG A 134 -26.57 -7.35 17.64
CA ARG A 134 -27.50 -6.88 16.62
C ARG A 134 -27.20 -5.45 16.16
N SER A 135 -26.68 -4.61 17.05
CA SER A 135 -26.42 -3.21 16.77
C SER A 135 -25.28 -3.04 15.78
N GLN A 136 -24.23 -3.85 15.96
CA GLN A 136 -23.06 -3.91 15.09
C GLN A 136 -23.43 -4.47 13.72
N VAL A 137 -24.16 -5.60 13.67
CA VAL A 137 -24.58 -6.27 12.44
C VAL A 137 -25.48 -5.35 11.58
N ALA A 138 -26.53 -4.77 12.17
CA ALA A 138 -27.43 -3.86 11.47
C ALA A 138 -26.67 -2.64 10.91
N GLY A 139 -25.77 -2.05 11.72
CA GLY A 139 -24.97 -0.91 11.30
C GLY A 139 -23.98 -1.22 10.16
N VAL A 140 -23.50 -2.46 10.02
CA VAL A 140 -22.69 -2.88 8.87
C VAL A 140 -23.56 -3.04 7.63
N LEU A 141 -24.69 -3.74 7.73
CA LEU A 141 -25.63 -3.93 6.61
C LEU A 141 -26.13 -2.60 6.01
N GLU A 142 -26.43 -1.61 6.84
CA GLU A 142 -26.83 -0.27 6.36
C GLU A 142 -25.73 0.46 5.58
N ARG A 143 -24.46 0.14 5.84
CA ARG A 143 -23.29 0.80 5.22
C ARG A 143 -22.81 0.09 3.96
N GLN A 144 -23.05 -1.22 3.85
CA GLN A 144 -22.69 -2.04 2.71
C GLN A 144 -23.31 -1.53 1.40
N ASN A 145 -22.63 -1.74 0.28
CA ASN A 145 -23.04 -1.38 -1.08
C ASN A 145 -23.42 0.09 -1.24
N TRP A 146 -22.70 1.01 -0.58
CA TRP A 146 -23.08 2.44 -0.52
C TRP A 146 -24.49 2.66 0.04
N GLY A 147 -24.97 1.75 0.90
CA GLY A 147 -26.37 1.70 1.34
C GLY A 147 -26.86 3.00 1.96
N LYS A 148 -26.03 3.67 2.77
CA LYS A 148 -26.36 4.98 3.35
C LYS A 148 -26.54 6.08 2.31
N ILE A 149 -25.80 6.04 1.21
CA ILE A 149 -25.91 7.01 0.12
C ILE A 149 -27.25 6.80 -0.59
N PHE A 150 -27.52 5.59 -1.09
CA PHE A 150 -28.71 5.33 -1.89
C PHE A 150 -30.00 5.46 -1.08
N THR A 151 -29.99 4.99 0.16
CA THR A 151 -31.19 4.97 1.00
C THR A 151 -31.39 6.23 1.85
N GLY A 152 -30.35 7.07 1.94
CA GLY A 152 -30.33 8.28 2.76
C GLY A 152 -30.61 9.58 1.99
N LEU A 153 -30.29 9.62 0.70
CA LEU A 153 -30.53 10.76 -0.19
C LEU A 153 -31.90 10.68 -0.87
N GLN A 154 -32.51 11.85 -1.06
CA GLN A 154 -33.77 12.05 -1.78
C GLN A 154 -33.68 13.26 -2.71
N GLU A 155 -34.60 13.37 -3.67
CA GLU A 155 -34.76 14.54 -4.53
C GLU A 155 -34.83 15.83 -3.70
N GLY A 156 -34.04 16.81 -4.11
CA GLY A 156 -33.90 18.11 -3.45
C GLY A 156 -32.91 18.15 -2.29
N ASP A 157 -32.50 17.00 -1.73
CA ASP A 157 -31.41 17.00 -0.76
C ASP A 157 -30.14 17.57 -1.41
N ARG A 158 -29.27 18.16 -0.59
CA ARG A 158 -27.95 18.65 -1.04
C ARG A 158 -26.85 17.74 -0.51
N VAL A 159 -25.88 17.43 -1.35
CA VAL A 159 -24.69 16.65 -1.01
C VAL A 159 -23.52 17.61 -0.81
N LEU A 160 -23.01 17.66 0.41
CA LEU A 160 -21.82 18.40 0.79
C LEU A 160 -20.64 17.44 0.90
N SER A 161 -19.65 17.59 0.03
CA SER A 161 -18.43 16.77 0.04
C SER A 161 -17.24 17.58 0.53
N PHE A 162 -16.64 17.18 1.64
CA PHE A 162 -15.33 17.67 2.05
C PHE A 162 -14.23 16.79 1.49
N PHE A 163 -13.16 17.43 1.06
CA PHE A 163 -11.95 16.79 0.59
C PHE A 163 -10.78 17.29 1.43
N VAL A 164 -10.17 16.37 2.19
CA VAL A 164 -9.00 16.63 3.04
C VAL A 164 -7.82 17.05 2.15
N PRO A 165 -6.99 18.02 2.60
CA PRO A 165 -5.93 18.58 1.78
C PRO A 165 -5.00 17.49 1.27
N GLY A 166 -4.79 17.43 -0.04
CA GLY A 166 -3.79 16.54 -0.63
C GLY A 166 -2.37 17.09 -0.51
N ALA A 167 -2.03 17.71 0.61
CA ALA A 167 -0.64 17.96 0.94
C ALA A 167 -0.03 16.60 1.32
N ASP A 168 1.07 16.21 0.69
CA ASP A 168 1.62 14.85 0.82
C ASP A 168 1.88 14.47 2.29
N PHE A 169 2.22 15.46 3.13
CA PHE A 169 2.46 15.27 4.56
C PHE A 169 1.21 14.85 5.35
N LEU A 170 0.01 15.20 4.88
CA LEU A 170 -1.28 14.77 5.43
C LEU A 170 -1.87 13.57 4.68
N SER A 171 -1.17 12.95 3.72
CA SER A 171 -1.70 11.73 3.11
C SER A 171 -1.84 10.61 4.16
N ILE A 172 -2.91 9.81 4.08
CA ILE A 172 -3.13 8.69 5.01
C ILE A 172 -1.92 7.76 5.08
N LYS A 173 -1.27 7.52 3.93
CA LYS A 173 -0.05 6.73 3.83
C LYS A 173 1.10 7.39 4.60
N ASN A 174 1.33 8.69 4.44
CA ASN A 174 2.36 9.38 5.19
C ASN A 174 2.08 9.38 6.69
N LEU A 175 0.82 9.58 7.11
CA LEU A 175 0.44 9.53 8.52
C LEU A 175 0.62 8.13 9.11
N ASN A 176 0.21 7.09 8.41
CA ASN A 176 0.36 5.70 8.86
C ASN A 176 1.83 5.27 8.87
N ASP A 177 2.52 5.41 7.74
CA ASP A 177 3.83 4.77 7.54
C ASP A 177 4.97 5.61 8.11
N LYS A 178 4.78 6.94 8.16
CA LYS A 178 5.84 7.86 8.55
C LYS A 178 5.53 8.58 9.84
N VAL A 179 4.39 9.26 9.99
CA VAL A 179 4.25 10.25 11.08
C VAL A 179 3.78 9.62 12.39
N PHE A 180 2.63 8.96 12.40
CA PHE A 180 1.90 8.64 13.61
C PHE A 180 1.57 7.16 13.81
N GLY A 181 1.61 6.35 12.75
CA GLY A 181 1.02 5.02 12.80
C GLY A 181 -0.50 5.05 12.59
N PRO A 182 -1.10 3.91 12.25
CA PRO A 182 -2.46 3.87 11.73
C PRO A 182 -3.54 4.11 12.78
N GLN A 183 -3.28 3.85 14.07
CA GLN A 183 -4.25 4.11 15.13
C GLN A 183 -4.47 5.59 15.42
N ILE A 184 -3.39 6.36 15.50
CA ILE A 184 -3.48 7.81 15.67
C ILE A 184 -4.16 8.42 14.45
N THR A 185 -3.85 7.95 13.23
CA THR A 185 -4.60 8.32 12.02
C THR A 185 -6.10 8.03 12.16
N ASN A 186 -6.49 6.88 12.72
CA ASN A 186 -7.91 6.60 13.00
C ASN A 186 -8.51 7.57 14.03
N LYS A 187 -7.78 7.94 15.08
CA LYS A 187 -8.22 8.97 16.06
C LYS A 187 -8.47 10.30 15.35
N ILE A 188 -7.61 10.67 14.40
CA ILE A 188 -7.78 11.86 13.55
C ILE A 188 -9.06 11.76 12.71
N ILE A 189 -9.33 10.62 12.06
CA ILE A 189 -10.55 10.40 11.26
C ILE A 189 -11.80 10.52 12.13
N VAL A 190 -11.83 9.84 13.28
CA VAL A 190 -12.96 9.88 14.22
C VAL A 190 -13.21 11.29 14.72
N GLN A 191 -12.15 12.00 15.11
CA GLN A 191 -12.28 13.37 15.61
C GLN A 191 -12.74 14.33 14.51
N LYS A 192 -12.23 14.20 13.28
CA LYS A 192 -12.70 14.97 12.11
C LYS A 192 -14.20 14.78 11.92
N ARG A 193 -14.66 13.53 11.94
CA ARG A 193 -16.08 13.19 11.80
C ARG A 193 -16.93 13.83 12.90
N ILE A 194 -16.50 13.73 14.17
CA ILE A 194 -17.21 14.32 15.32
C ILE A 194 -17.33 15.83 15.17
N ILE A 195 -16.23 16.50 14.79
CA ILE A 195 -16.22 17.96 14.63
C ILE A 195 -17.13 18.37 13.47
N ILE A 196 -17.00 17.74 12.29
CA ILE A 196 -17.87 18.03 11.14
C ILE A 196 -19.34 17.84 11.51
N GLU A 197 -19.69 16.69 12.10
CA GLU A 197 -21.07 16.40 12.49
C GLU A 197 -21.63 17.43 13.49
N LYS A 198 -20.83 17.80 14.48
CA LYS A 198 -21.21 18.82 15.47
C LYS A 198 -21.45 20.18 14.83
N GLU A 199 -20.54 20.62 13.96
CA GLU A 199 -20.60 21.96 13.37
C GLU A 199 -21.70 22.06 12.31
N ILE A 200 -21.85 21.04 11.44
CA ILE A 200 -22.91 21.05 10.42
C ILE A 200 -24.30 20.98 11.04
N LYS A 201 -24.48 20.25 12.16
CA LYS A 201 -25.76 20.18 12.88
C LYS A 201 -26.20 21.49 13.52
N LYS A 202 -25.30 22.46 13.68
CA LYS A 202 -25.68 23.84 14.07
C LYS A 202 -26.37 24.58 12.93
N LEU A 203 -25.99 24.27 11.69
CA LEU A 203 -26.51 24.88 10.48
C LEU A 203 -27.76 24.15 9.97
N ASP A 204 -27.75 22.81 10.01
CA ASP A 204 -28.87 21.95 9.65
C ASP A 204 -28.99 20.77 10.62
N LYS A 205 -30.03 20.78 11.45
CA LYS A 205 -30.28 19.73 12.45
C LYS A 205 -30.55 18.36 11.84
N GLN A 206 -30.99 18.29 10.59
CA GLN A 206 -31.24 17.05 9.86
C GLN A 206 -30.02 16.57 9.06
N ALA A 207 -28.90 17.31 9.10
CA ALA A 207 -27.69 16.90 8.42
C ALA A 207 -27.18 15.56 8.96
N SER A 208 -26.71 14.71 8.05
CA SER A 208 -26.21 13.38 8.37
C SER A 208 -25.02 13.00 7.50
N ILE A 209 -24.06 12.29 8.10
CA ILE A 209 -22.88 11.81 7.39
C ILE A 209 -23.24 10.53 6.64
N LEU A 210 -23.11 10.57 5.31
CA LEU A 210 -23.39 9.47 4.40
C LEU A 210 -22.18 8.53 4.30
N GLN A 211 -21.00 9.13 4.12
CA GLN A 211 -19.72 8.44 3.99
C GLN A 211 -18.64 9.25 4.72
N SER A 212 -17.76 8.55 5.42
CA SER A 212 -16.62 9.14 6.13
C SER A 212 -15.40 8.25 5.94
N ASP A 213 -14.40 8.78 5.24
CA ASP A 213 -13.07 8.21 5.18
C ASP A 213 -12.02 9.31 5.46
N TYR A 214 -10.72 8.99 5.42
CA TYR A 214 -9.69 10.00 5.70
C TYR A 214 -9.73 11.15 4.68
N LYS A 215 -9.88 10.86 3.40
CA LYS A 215 -9.73 11.80 2.28
C LYS A 215 -11.03 12.53 1.97
N ILE A 216 -12.18 11.87 2.11
CA ILE A 216 -13.50 12.34 1.70
C ILE A 216 -14.47 12.21 2.86
N GLU A 217 -15.29 13.25 3.06
CA GLU A 217 -16.47 13.22 3.92
C GLU A 217 -17.66 13.65 3.09
N MET A 218 -18.72 12.83 3.05
CA MET A 218 -19.96 13.16 2.35
C MET A 218 -21.07 13.35 3.37
N VAL A 219 -21.71 14.51 3.32
CA VAL A 219 -22.75 14.92 4.24
C VAL A 219 -24.02 15.23 3.45
N LYS A 220 -25.13 14.61 3.85
CA LYS A 220 -26.46 15.01 3.42
C LYS A 220 -26.87 16.26 4.17
N ILE A 221 -27.35 17.25 3.43
CA ILE A 221 -28.01 18.46 3.90
C ILE A 221 -29.47 18.40 3.42
N SER A 222 -30.40 18.71 4.31
CA SER A 222 -31.83 18.71 4.02
C SER A 222 -32.18 19.74 2.95
N LYS A 223 -33.12 19.39 2.07
CA LYS A 223 -33.63 20.29 1.02
C LYS A 223 -34.21 21.61 1.54
N ASP A 224 -34.72 21.61 2.78
CA ASP A 224 -35.31 22.78 3.42
C ASP A 224 -34.25 23.71 4.05
N SER A 225 -32.99 23.25 4.05
CA SER A 225 -31.87 23.97 4.66
C SER A 225 -31.49 25.21 3.86
N GLN A 226 -31.45 26.36 4.53
CA GLN A 226 -31.07 27.65 3.95
C GLN A 226 -29.56 27.94 4.10
N ILE A 227 -28.73 26.89 4.16
CA ILE A 227 -27.29 27.05 4.33
C ILE A 227 -26.69 27.77 3.13
N SER A 228 -26.05 28.91 3.38
CA SER A 228 -25.32 29.68 2.38
C SER A 228 -23.86 29.22 2.26
N PRO A 229 -23.19 29.50 1.11
CA PRO A 229 -21.76 29.25 0.96
C PRO A 229 -20.89 29.92 2.04
N ASP A 230 -21.24 31.14 2.49
CA ASP A 230 -20.51 31.86 3.54
C ASP A 230 -20.54 31.11 4.88
N GLN A 231 -21.69 30.51 5.23
CA GLN A 231 -21.82 29.70 6.44
C GLN A 231 -20.98 28.42 6.37
N LEU A 232 -20.90 27.80 5.18
CA LEU A 232 -20.06 26.62 4.96
C LEU A 232 -18.57 26.96 4.99
N GLU A 233 -18.21 28.14 4.49
CA GLU A 233 -16.84 28.65 4.58
C GLU A 233 -16.43 28.93 6.02
N GLU A 234 -17.28 29.62 6.80
CA GLU A 234 -17.06 29.83 8.24
C GLU A 234 -16.93 28.49 8.99
N MET A 235 -17.85 27.56 8.73
CA MET A 235 -17.82 26.23 9.33
C MET A 235 -16.54 25.47 8.94
N SER A 236 -16.13 25.51 7.67
CA SER A 236 -14.90 24.83 7.21
C SER A 236 -13.65 25.41 7.89
N ALA A 237 -13.61 26.73 8.11
CA ALA A 237 -12.56 27.38 8.87
C ALA A 237 -12.54 26.97 10.35
N ILE A 238 -13.72 26.81 10.97
CA ILE A 238 -13.84 26.28 12.34
C ILE A 238 -13.31 24.84 12.40
N VAL A 239 -13.67 23.99 11.44
CA VAL A 239 -13.19 22.59 11.42
C VAL A 239 -11.68 22.54 11.19
N ASP A 240 -11.14 23.31 10.25
CA ASP A 240 -9.69 23.39 10.00
C ASP A 240 -8.94 23.82 11.27
N ALA A 241 -9.38 24.90 11.93
CA ALA A 241 -8.78 25.36 13.18
C ALA A 241 -8.85 24.31 14.29
N ALA A 242 -10.00 23.65 14.45
CA ALA A 242 -10.21 22.62 15.47
C ALA A 242 -9.35 21.36 15.20
N MET A 243 -9.24 20.93 13.95
CA MET A 243 -8.41 19.78 13.56
C MET A 243 -6.92 20.09 13.64
N THR A 244 -6.51 21.28 13.18
CA THR A 244 -5.13 21.76 13.33
C THR A 244 -4.74 21.78 14.80
N LYS A 245 -5.60 22.30 15.67
CA LYS A 245 -5.40 22.30 17.13
C LYS A 245 -5.32 20.88 17.68
N PHE A 246 -6.29 20.02 17.39
CA PHE A 246 -6.33 18.65 17.88
C PHE A 246 -5.07 17.86 17.50
N ILE A 247 -4.66 17.92 16.23
CA ILE A 247 -3.47 17.18 15.77
C ILE A 247 -2.21 17.79 16.38
N SER A 248 -2.05 19.12 16.39
CA SER A 248 -0.81 19.75 16.88
C SER A 248 -0.66 19.73 18.40
N GLU A 249 -1.72 19.97 19.16
CA GLU A 249 -1.68 20.14 20.61
C GLU A 249 -2.11 18.88 21.37
N GLU A 250 -3.05 18.09 20.84
CA GLU A 250 -3.56 16.92 21.58
C GLU A 250 -2.91 15.61 21.16
N ILE A 251 -2.35 15.55 19.95
CA ILE A 251 -1.62 14.38 19.44
C ILE A 251 -0.13 14.64 19.48
N VAL A 252 0.37 15.60 18.69
CA VAL A 252 1.82 15.81 18.53
C VAL A 252 2.49 16.18 19.85
N ASP A 253 1.96 17.16 20.60
CA ASP A 253 2.57 17.56 21.86
C ASP A 253 2.60 16.43 22.89
N LYS A 254 1.57 15.58 22.92
CA LYS A 254 1.57 14.40 23.80
C LYS A 254 2.62 13.38 23.38
N LEU A 255 2.74 13.08 22.08
CA LEU A 255 3.76 12.16 21.57
C LEU A 255 5.17 12.66 21.86
N VAL A 256 5.43 13.96 21.62
CA VAL A 256 6.71 14.59 21.92
C VAL A 256 7.02 14.52 23.41
N GLU A 257 6.05 14.82 24.28
CA GLU A 257 6.25 14.76 25.73
C GLU A 257 6.48 13.33 26.22
N GLU A 258 5.67 12.37 25.78
CA GLU A 258 5.83 10.95 26.10
C GLU A 258 7.21 10.42 25.68
N GLU A 259 7.67 10.79 24.48
CA GLU A 259 8.98 10.38 23.99
C GLU A 259 10.14 11.08 24.72
N ARG A 260 9.97 12.36 25.11
CA ARG A 260 10.93 13.07 25.97
C ARG A 260 11.04 12.44 27.35
N GLU A 261 9.92 12.05 27.96
CA GLU A 261 9.94 11.33 29.24
C GLU A 261 10.66 9.98 29.12
N LYS A 262 10.42 9.22 28.03
CA LYS A 262 11.16 7.98 27.74
C LYS A 262 12.65 8.22 27.51
N LEU A 263 13.02 9.38 26.97
CA LEU A 263 14.41 9.74 26.67
C LEU A 263 15.21 10.14 27.92
N LYS A 264 14.55 10.69 28.96
CA LYS A 264 15.22 11.18 30.19
C LYS A 264 16.16 10.15 30.84
N PRO A 265 15.78 8.88 31.09
CA PRO A 265 16.67 7.88 31.67
C PRO A 265 17.94 7.68 30.83
N PHE A 266 17.82 7.59 29.51
CA PHE A 266 18.95 7.41 28.61
C PHE A 266 19.88 8.63 28.60
N ILE A 267 19.36 9.84 28.74
CA ILE A 267 20.19 11.05 28.87
C ILE A 267 21.01 11.01 30.18
N ILE A 268 20.41 10.56 31.28
CA ILE A 268 21.10 10.41 32.57
C ILE A 268 22.23 9.38 32.43
N GLU A 269 21.94 8.18 31.90
CA GLU A 269 22.93 7.14 31.64
C GLU A 269 24.07 7.62 30.71
N ARG A 270 23.72 8.37 29.66
CA ARG A 270 24.71 8.98 28.76
C ARG A 270 25.61 9.98 29.49
N SER A 271 25.05 10.76 30.42
CA SER A 271 25.82 11.74 31.21
C SER A 271 26.72 11.08 32.25
N GLU A 272 26.31 9.92 32.76
CA GLU A 272 27.08 9.09 33.71
C GLU A 272 28.15 8.23 33.01
N GLY A 273 28.18 8.21 31.68
CA GLY A 273 29.11 7.40 30.89
C GLY A 273 28.80 5.91 30.90
N SER A 274 27.59 5.52 31.30
CA SER A 274 27.13 4.13 31.44
C SER A 274 26.37 3.61 30.21
N ILE A 275 26.11 4.46 29.21
CA ILE A 275 25.34 4.07 28.02
C ILE A 275 26.18 3.30 26.99
N ASP A 276 25.69 2.15 26.57
CA ASP A 276 26.28 1.36 25.49
C ASP A 276 25.90 1.90 24.09
N LYS A 277 26.37 1.22 23.04
CA LYS A 277 26.07 1.61 21.64
C LYS A 277 24.57 1.54 21.33
N ASN A 278 23.87 0.54 21.86
CA ASN A 278 22.44 0.33 21.61
C ASN A 278 21.62 1.47 22.24
N GLY A 279 21.97 1.88 23.45
CA GLY A 279 21.38 3.04 24.10
C GLY A 279 21.64 4.34 23.32
N GLN A 280 22.83 4.52 22.74
CA GLN A 280 23.11 5.68 21.88
C GLN A 280 22.28 5.69 20.59
N GLU A 281 22.08 4.54 19.96
CA GLU A 281 21.22 4.42 18.77
C GLU A 281 19.76 4.70 19.11
N LYS A 282 19.28 4.19 20.26
CA LYS A 282 17.94 4.46 20.76
C LYS A 282 17.70 5.94 21.06
N ILE A 283 18.68 6.63 21.67
CA ILE A 283 18.64 8.10 21.85
C ILE A 283 18.48 8.79 20.50
N LYS A 284 19.34 8.48 19.52
CA LYS A 284 19.28 9.12 18.19
C LYS A 284 17.94 8.90 17.50
N MET A 285 17.37 7.70 17.62
CA MET A 285 16.07 7.39 17.05
C MET A 285 14.94 8.19 17.73
N MET A 286 14.96 8.29 19.07
CA MET A 286 13.99 9.08 19.84
C MET A 286 14.09 10.58 19.52
N GLU A 287 15.31 11.12 19.45
CA GLU A 287 15.57 12.51 19.03
C GLU A 287 15.04 12.77 17.61
N ALA A 288 15.31 11.87 16.67
CA ALA A 288 14.82 11.97 15.29
C ALA A 288 13.28 11.91 15.20
N ASN A 289 12.62 11.13 16.05
CA ASN A 289 11.15 11.09 16.13
C ASN A 289 10.58 12.42 16.66
N ILE A 290 11.18 12.99 17.70
CA ILE A 290 10.78 14.30 18.25
C ILE A 290 10.92 15.38 17.18
N ASP A 291 12.08 15.48 16.53
CA ASP A 291 12.34 16.48 15.48
C ASP A 291 11.33 16.36 14.34
N LYS A 292 11.04 15.14 13.91
CA LYS A 292 10.06 14.84 12.86
C LYS A 292 8.64 15.29 13.25
N TRP A 293 8.22 15.06 14.49
CA TRP A 293 6.90 15.50 14.95
C TRP A 293 6.83 17.03 15.10
N ASP A 294 7.90 17.67 15.56
CA ASP A 294 8.00 19.12 15.62
C ASP A 294 7.96 19.75 14.21
N GLU A 295 8.67 19.18 13.24
CA GLU A 295 8.60 19.59 11.83
C GLU A 295 7.19 19.43 11.26
N PHE A 296 6.55 18.29 11.53
CA PHE A 296 5.16 18.04 11.13
C PHE A 296 4.22 19.08 11.75
N LYS A 297 4.38 19.40 13.03
CA LYS A 297 3.61 20.43 13.74
C LYS A 297 3.77 21.80 13.10
N VAL A 298 5.00 22.18 12.77
CA VAL A 298 5.32 23.46 12.12
C VAL A 298 4.69 23.54 10.73
N ALA A 299 4.71 22.45 9.96
CA ALA A 299 4.05 22.35 8.65
C ALA A 299 2.54 22.46 8.78
N LEU A 300 1.94 21.74 9.72
CA LEU A 300 0.52 21.78 10.01
C LEU A 300 0.06 23.18 10.43
N GLN A 301 0.83 23.89 11.25
CA GLN A 301 0.51 25.26 11.70
C GLN A 301 0.79 26.36 10.66
N GLY A 302 1.30 26.00 9.49
CA GLY A 302 1.65 26.95 8.44
C GLY A 302 2.81 27.87 8.69
N LYS A 303 3.67 27.45 9.60
CA LYS A 303 4.93 28.14 9.93
C LYS A 303 6.11 27.59 9.12
N ALA A 304 5.91 26.50 8.36
CA ALA A 304 6.95 25.93 7.50
C ALA A 304 7.27 26.85 6.30
N LYS A 305 8.56 27.00 6.00
CA LYS A 305 9.03 27.70 4.79
C LYS A 305 8.65 26.89 3.55
N ALA A 306 7.67 27.39 2.78
CA ALA A 306 7.36 27.22 1.34
C ALA A 306 7.44 25.84 0.64
N ASN A 307 8.03 24.79 1.22
CA ASN A 307 8.32 23.52 0.56
C ASN A 307 7.17 22.51 0.69
N PHE A 308 6.23 22.74 1.62
CA PHE A 308 5.01 21.96 1.75
C PHE A 308 3.86 22.84 1.29
N GLY A 309 3.37 22.59 0.06
CA GLY A 309 2.21 23.32 -0.45
C GLY A 309 1.03 23.26 0.52
N LYS A 310 0.36 24.40 0.73
CA LYS A 310 -0.82 24.61 1.59
C LYS A 310 -0.63 24.09 3.02
N SER A 311 -0.31 25.02 3.90
CA SER A 311 -0.35 24.82 5.33
C SER A 311 -1.74 24.64 5.90
N GLY A 312 -1.86 23.99 7.06
CA GLY A 312 -3.14 23.77 7.76
C GLY A 312 -3.77 22.42 7.44
N PHE A 313 -4.81 22.08 8.21
CA PHE A 313 -5.75 21.00 7.91
C PHE A 313 -6.85 21.49 6.96
N ARG A 314 -6.52 22.37 6.01
CA ARG A 314 -7.49 23.08 5.18
C ARG A 314 -8.26 22.13 4.26
N MET A 315 -9.47 21.76 4.67
CA MET A 315 -10.38 20.96 3.87
C MET A 315 -11.09 21.82 2.85
N ASN A 316 -11.26 21.32 1.64
CA ASN A 316 -12.10 22.00 0.66
C ASN A 316 -13.49 21.38 0.64
N TYR A 317 -14.51 22.16 0.34
CA TYR A 317 -15.86 21.64 0.20
C TYR A 317 -16.42 21.89 -1.20
N GLY A 318 -17.32 20.99 -1.62
CA GLY A 318 -18.16 21.19 -2.78
C GLY A 318 -19.58 20.77 -2.46
N LEU A 319 -20.55 21.41 -3.10
CA LEU A 319 -21.97 21.27 -2.78
C LEU A 319 -22.77 21.08 -4.07
N ALA A 320 -23.66 20.10 -4.11
CA ALA A 320 -24.54 19.86 -5.26
C ALA A 320 -25.91 19.37 -4.80
N THR A 321 -26.93 19.56 -5.64
CA THR A 321 -28.32 19.17 -5.34
C THR A 321 -28.70 17.90 -6.07
N VAL A 322 -29.35 16.97 -5.36
CA VAL A 322 -29.91 15.74 -5.92
C VAL A 322 -31.14 16.08 -6.77
N GLN A 323 -31.09 15.78 -8.07
CA GLN A 323 -32.14 16.14 -9.03
C GLN A 323 -33.31 15.15 -9.07
N GLY A 324 -33.12 13.93 -8.53
CA GLY A 324 -34.14 12.88 -8.53
C GLY A 324 -33.78 11.73 -7.60
N ASP A 325 -34.76 10.86 -7.35
CA ASP A 325 -34.62 9.74 -6.40
C ASP A 325 -33.90 8.50 -6.97
N VAL A 326 -33.63 8.48 -8.28
CA VAL A 326 -32.92 7.36 -8.92
C VAL A 326 -31.43 7.36 -8.58
N ALA A 327 -30.79 6.20 -8.68
CA ALA A 327 -29.41 6.02 -8.27
C ALA A 327 -28.45 6.92 -9.07
N GLU A 328 -28.70 7.10 -10.37
CA GLU A 328 -27.90 7.93 -11.26
C GLU A 328 -27.88 9.40 -10.81
N ASP A 329 -29.01 9.96 -10.40
CA ASP A 329 -29.11 11.37 -9.96
C ASP A 329 -28.38 11.59 -8.62
N LYS A 330 -28.49 10.62 -7.70
CA LYS A 330 -27.75 10.63 -6.42
C LYS A 330 -26.24 10.59 -6.66
N LEU A 331 -25.79 9.72 -7.56
CA LEU A 331 -24.38 9.61 -7.95
C LEU A 331 -23.88 10.86 -8.66
N LEU A 332 -24.70 11.46 -9.51
CA LEU A 332 -24.36 12.70 -10.20
C LEU A 332 -24.13 13.82 -9.20
N ALA A 333 -25.03 14.01 -8.23
CA ALA A 333 -24.85 15.02 -7.17
C ALA A 333 -23.57 14.76 -6.35
N ILE A 334 -23.27 13.51 -6.00
CA ILE A 334 -22.00 13.17 -5.33
C ILE A 334 -20.80 13.56 -6.18
N ASN A 335 -20.79 13.17 -7.45
CA ASN A 335 -19.70 13.45 -8.36
C ASN A 335 -19.49 14.96 -8.53
N GLN A 336 -20.58 15.70 -8.79
CA GLN A 336 -20.59 17.14 -8.89
C GLN A 336 -20.02 17.82 -7.62
N SER A 337 -20.47 17.40 -6.44
CA SER A 337 -19.95 17.93 -5.18
C SER A 337 -18.44 17.65 -4.99
N LEU A 338 -17.96 16.47 -5.37
CA LEU A 338 -16.54 16.11 -5.31
C LEU A 338 -15.70 16.90 -6.32
N GLN A 339 -16.19 17.05 -7.55
CA GLN A 339 -15.56 17.83 -8.62
C GLN A 339 -15.36 19.27 -8.18
N THR A 340 -16.42 19.90 -7.67
CA THR A 340 -16.35 21.29 -7.21
C THR A 340 -15.43 21.44 -6.00
N SER A 341 -15.43 20.48 -5.06
CA SER A 341 -14.49 20.46 -3.93
C SER A 341 -13.03 20.43 -4.41
N ARG A 342 -12.72 19.61 -5.42
CA ARG A 342 -11.38 19.52 -6.03
C ARG A 342 -11.00 20.80 -6.78
N MET A 343 -11.93 21.44 -7.47
CA MET A 343 -11.66 22.70 -8.15
C MET A 343 -11.45 23.85 -7.16
N ALA A 344 -12.26 23.91 -6.11
CA ALA A 344 -12.12 24.91 -5.05
C ALA A 344 -10.76 24.83 -4.36
N ARG A 345 -10.20 23.62 -4.25
CA ARG A 345 -8.84 23.39 -3.75
C ARG A 345 -7.80 24.24 -4.45
N GLU A 346 -7.99 24.68 -5.68
CA GLU A 346 -6.98 25.49 -6.38
C GLU A 346 -7.05 26.98 -6.04
N LYS A 347 -8.20 27.46 -5.57
CA LYS A 347 -8.39 28.84 -5.15
C LYS A 347 -7.77 29.01 -3.76
N ASN A 348 -6.78 29.90 -3.64
CA ASN A 348 -6.07 30.09 -2.37
C ASN A 348 -6.92 30.83 -1.32
N ASP A 349 -7.98 31.51 -1.72
CA ASP A 349 -8.73 32.40 -0.83
C ASP A 349 -10.08 31.84 -0.38
N SER A 350 -10.51 30.67 -0.89
CA SER A 350 -11.81 30.08 -0.57
C SER A 350 -11.70 28.65 -0.03
N TYR A 351 -12.57 28.24 0.88
CA TYR A 351 -12.68 26.83 1.31
C TYR A 351 -13.46 25.96 0.31
N GLY A 352 -14.38 26.51 -0.45
CA GLY A 352 -15.24 25.67 -1.28
C GLY A 352 -16.03 26.44 -2.32
N ALA A 353 -16.88 25.71 -3.04
CA ALA A 353 -17.83 26.29 -3.97
C ALA A 353 -19.07 25.39 -4.12
N GLU A 354 -20.17 25.98 -4.56
CA GLU A 354 -21.33 25.23 -5.05
C GLU A 354 -21.11 24.83 -6.50
N TYR A 355 -21.58 23.64 -6.87
CA TYR A 355 -21.50 23.15 -8.23
C TYR A 355 -22.31 24.08 -9.13
N SER A 356 -21.67 24.53 -10.20
CA SER A 356 -22.31 25.27 -11.27
C SER A 356 -21.66 24.89 -12.60
N GLU A 357 -22.49 24.71 -13.61
CA GLU A 357 -22.03 24.38 -14.97
C GLU A 357 -21.10 25.46 -15.53
N GLU A 358 -21.34 26.72 -15.16
CA GLU A 358 -20.51 27.88 -15.49
C GLU A 358 -19.07 27.75 -14.98
N MET A 359 -18.82 26.97 -13.92
CA MET A 359 -17.48 26.71 -13.42
C MET A 359 -16.77 25.58 -14.17
N ILE A 360 -17.51 24.56 -14.63
CA ILE A 360 -16.94 23.37 -15.27
C ILE A 360 -16.39 23.68 -16.65
N GLY A 361 -17.14 24.43 -17.47
CA GLY A 361 -16.73 24.78 -18.84
C GLY A 361 -15.32 25.38 -18.94
N PRO A 362 -15.03 26.48 -18.22
CA PRO A 362 -13.71 27.10 -18.19
C PRO A 362 -12.61 26.16 -17.67
N GLU A 363 -12.96 25.25 -16.77
CA GLU A 363 -12.00 24.28 -16.23
C GLU A 363 -11.61 23.23 -17.28
N LEU A 364 -12.58 22.70 -18.02
CA LEU A 364 -12.32 21.79 -19.14
C LEU A 364 -11.48 22.48 -20.24
N GLU A 365 -11.76 23.76 -20.52
CA GLU A 365 -10.96 24.55 -21.46
C GLU A 365 -9.50 24.70 -21.02
N LYS A 366 -9.25 25.01 -19.74
CA LYS A 366 -7.88 25.06 -19.20
C LYS A 366 -7.13 23.75 -19.35
N ILE A 367 -7.79 22.61 -19.17
CA ILE A 367 -7.17 21.29 -19.36
C ILE A 367 -6.77 21.11 -20.82
N ALA A 368 -7.72 21.37 -21.74
CA ALA A 368 -7.46 21.26 -23.17
C ALA A 368 -6.34 22.19 -23.64
N ASP A 369 -6.30 23.43 -23.13
CA ASP A 369 -5.28 24.41 -23.47
C ASP A 369 -3.92 24.06 -22.88
N LEU A 370 -3.86 23.54 -21.65
CA LEU A 370 -2.61 23.05 -21.06
C LEU A 370 -2.00 21.91 -21.89
N ARG A 371 -2.83 21.00 -22.42
CA ARG A 371 -2.36 19.98 -23.38
C ARG A 371 -1.80 20.62 -24.65
N LYS A 372 -2.53 21.56 -25.27
CA LYS A 372 -2.06 22.26 -26.49
C LYS A 372 -0.75 23.02 -26.24
N GLU A 373 -0.60 23.66 -25.09
CA GLU A 373 0.61 24.38 -24.71
C GLU A 373 1.81 23.43 -24.62
N ILE A 374 1.64 22.28 -23.96
CA ILE A 374 2.71 21.26 -23.83
C ILE A 374 3.12 20.75 -25.22
N ILE A 375 2.15 20.44 -26.09
CA ILE A 375 2.41 19.98 -27.46
C ILE A 375 3.13 21.05 -28.27
N SER A 376 2.65 22.30 -28.20
CA SER A 376 3.20 23.44 -28.96
C SER A 376 4.60 23.83 -28.49
N ALA A 377 4.95 23.53 -27.23
CA ALA A 377 6.28 23.73 -26.66
C ALA A 377 7.29 22.63 -27.03
N GLY A 378 6.94 21.74 -27.96
CA GLY A 378 7.84 20.71 -28.52
C GLY A 378 7.50 19.28 -28.14
N ASN A 379 6.52 19.07 -27.24
CA ASN A 379 6.02 17.74 -26.86
C ASN A 379 7.09 16.76 -26.35
N LYS A 380 8.21 17.27 -25.81
CA LYS A 380 9.34 16.48 -25.36
C LYS A 380 9.81 16.97 -23.99
N ILE A 381 10.35 16.07 -23.19
CA ILE A 381 11.03 16.38 -21.92
C ILE A 381 12.23 15.46 -21.74
N THR A 382 13.34 15.99 -21.22
CA THR A 382 14.56 15.22 -20.95
C THR A 382 14.76 15.07 -19.45
N ASP A 383 15.01 13.86 -18.97
CA ASP A 383 15.31 13.64 -17.54
C ASP A 383 16.75 14.08 -17.17
N THR A 384 17.11 13.99 -15.89
CA THR A 384 18.46 14.32 -15.41
C THR A 384 19.54 13.33 -15.85
N GLU A 385 19.15 12.14 -16.35
CA GLU A 385 20.05 11.14 -16.92
C GLU A 385 20.30 11.39 -18.43
N GLY A 386 19.64 12.38 -19.04
CA GLY A 386 19.77 12.73 -20.45
C GLY A 386 18.82 11.95 -21.38
N ASN A 387 17.87 11.20 -20.84
CA ASN A 387 16.89 10.46 -21.62
C ASN A 387 15.76 11.38 -22.08
N GLU A 388 15.47 11.42 -23.38
CA GLU A 388 14.36 12.18 -23.95
C GLU A 388 13.08 11.34 -24.01
N PHE A 389 11.96 11.95 -23.62
CA PHE A 389 10.62 11.36 -23.66
C PHE A 389 9.70 12.25 -24.48
N ASP A 390 8.97 11.66 -25.42
CA ASP A 390 7.77 12.31 -25.94
C ASP A 390 6.71 12.35 -24.83
N ILE A 391 6.09 13.51 -24.60
CA ILE A 391 5.11 13.69 -23.52
C ILE A 391 3.77 13.09 -23.92
N PHE A 392 3.30 13.42 -25.12
CA PHE A 392 2.10 12.88 -25.75
C PHE A 392 2.45 12.07 -27.00
N LEU A 393 1.99 10.83 -27.06
CA LEU A 393 2.15 9.94 -28.21
C LEU A 393 0.92 10.04 -29.11
N PRO A 394 1.07 10.24 -30.43
CA PRO A 394 -0.06 10.21 -31.34
C PRO A 394 -0.63 8.78 -31.41
N VAL A 395 -1.94 8.66 -31.21
CA VAL A 395 -2.68 7.42 -31.34
C VAL A 395 -3.37 7.43 -32.71
N PRO A 396 -3.09 6.46 -33.59
CA PRO A 396 -3.80 6.33 -34.86
C PRO A 396 -5.28 6.14 -34.59
N VAL A 397 -6.12 7.00 -35.17
CA VAL A 397 -7.57 6.85 -35.19
C VAL A 397 -8.02 7.05 -36.61
N GLU A 398 -9.07 6.34 -37.04
CA GLU A 398 -9.61 6.40 -38.40
C GLU A 398 -10.20 7.78 -38.78
N SER A 399 -10.21 8.74 -37.86
CA SER A 399 -10.78 10.08 -38.03
C SER A 399 -9.72 11.15 -38.36
N ALA A 400 -10.14 12.29 -38.90
CA ALA A 400 -9.28 13.45 -39.19
C ALA A 400 -8.65 14.12 -37.95
N PHE A 401 -9.01 13.70 -36.73
CA PHE A 401 -8.45 14.21 -35.49
C PHE A 401 -7.35 13.29 -34.98
N THR A 402 -6.15 13.84 -34.76
CA THR A 402 -5.08 13.10 -34.05
C THR A 402 -5.44 13.00 -32.58
N ARG A 403 -5.67 11.77 -32.10
CA ARG A 403 -5.78 11.50 -30.66
C ARG A 403 -4.38 11.43 -30.06
N TYR A 404 -4.22 11.89 -28.84
CA TYR A 404 -2.96 11.79 -28.11
C TYR A 404 -3.12 10.91 -26.87
N ALA A 405 -2.08 10.19 -26.47
CA ALA A 405 -2.02 9.51 -25.19
C ALA A 405 -0.80 9.99 -24.43
N LEU A 406 -0.92 10.25 -23.12
CA LEU A 406 0.25 10.52 -22.30
C LEU A 406 1.21 9.33 -22.37
N ASN A 407 2.51 9.61 -22.44
CA ASN A 407 3.52 8.57 -22.36
C ASN A 407 3.45 7.86 -21.00
N ARG A 408 3.18 6.55 -21.02
CA ARG A 408 2.95 5.74 -19.83
C ARG A 408 4.11 5.80 -18.83
N ASP A 409 5.34 5.70 -19.31
CA ASP A 409 6.52 5.67 -18.45
C ASP A 409 6.75 7.03 -17.78
N LEU A 410 6.62 8.10 -18.56
CA LEU A 410 6.69 9.47 -18.05
C LEU A 410 5.58 9.72 -17.01
N LEU A 411 4.33 9.39 -17.35
CA LEU A 411 3.17 9.57 -16.48
C LEU A 411 3.35 8.84 -15.14
N ARG A 412 3.88 7.61 -15.17
CA ARG A 412 4.17 6.82 -13.96
C ARG A 412 5.16 7.54 -13.04
N ASP A 413 6.27 8.02 -13.59
CA ASP A 413 7.33 8.66 -12.81
C ASP A 413 6.91 10.06 -12.34
N VAL A 414 6.18 10.83 -13.15
CA VAL A 414 5.59 12.13 -12.78
C VAL A 414 4.57 12.00 -11.67
N ARG A 415 3.61 11.07 -11.77
CA ARG A 415 2.58 10.82 -10.75
C ARG A 415 3.21 10.44 -9.40
N LYS A 416 4.30 9.68 -9.43
CA LYS A 416 5.04 9.25 -8.22
C LYS A 416 6.02 10.31 -7.70
N GLY A 417 6.14 11.47 -8.36
CA GLY A 417 7.12 12.52 -8.00
C GLY A 417 8.58 12.09 -8.18
N LYS A 418 8.83 11.04 -8.96
CA LYS A 418 10.16 10.47 -9.21
C LYS A 418 10.86 11.07 -10.43
N PHE A 419 10.10 11.68 -11.35
CA PHE A 419 10.67 12.28 -12.55
C PHE A 419 11.37 13.60 -12.22
N GLN A 420 12.64 13.72 -12.61
CA GLN A 420 13.46 14.92 -12.43
C GLN A 420 13.94 15.41 -13.79
N SER A 421 13.93 16.73 -14.00
CA SER A 421 14.36 17.35 -15.25
C SER A 421 14.99 18.70 -14.98
N ALA A 422 15.94 19.10 -15.84
CA ALA A 422 16.44 20.47 -15.88
C ALA A 422 15.37 21.47 -16.37
N ASP A 423 14.41 21.02 -17.20
CA ASP A 423 13.25 21.82 -17.61
C ASP A 423 12.14 21.73 -16.55
N GLU A 424 12.36 22.40 -15.42
CA GLU A 424 11.38 22.46 -14.34
C GLU A 424 10.05 23.10 -14.77
N ALA A 425 10.06 23.99 -15.76
CA ALA A 425 8.87 24.67 -16.23
C ALA A 425 7.94 23.71 -16.97
N MET A 426 8.47 22.92 -17.91
CA MET A 426 7.72 21.87 -18.59
C MET A 426 7.25 20.80 -17.59
N LEU A 427 8.12 20.35 -16.69
CA LEU A 427 7.75 19.36 -15.67
C LEU A 427 6.56 19.85 -14.82
N ARG A 428 6.56 21.12 -14.39
CA ARG A 428 5.42 21.71 -13.65
C ARG A 428 4.13 21.69 -14.47
N LYS A 429 4.19 21.96 -15.78
CA LYS A 429 3.01 21.87 -16.67
C LYS A 429 2.49 20.43 -16.76
N ILE A 430 3.35 19.44 -16.92
CA ILE A 430 2.96 18.02 -16.99
C ILE A 430 2.35 17.55 -15.65
N VAL A 431 2.96 17.94 -14.53
CA VAL A 431 2.44 17.65 -13.17
C VAL A 431 1.06 18.28 -13.00
N LEU A 432 0.91 19.56 -13.36
CA LEU A 432 -0.37 20.26 -13.29
C LEU A 432 -1.42 19.56 -14.16
N TYR A 433 -1.07 19.23 -15.40
CA TYR A 433 -1.93 18.52 -16.34
C TYR A 433 -2.44 17.21 -15.75
N THR A 434 -1.51 16.37 -15.27
CA THR A 434 -1.82 15.08 -14.64
C THR A 434 -2.73 15.24 -13.42
N LYS A 435 -2.51 16.27 -12.60
CA LYS A 435 -3.38 16.58 -11.45
C LYS A 435 -4.80 16.93 -11.91
N LYS A 436 -4.93 17.72 -12.98
CA LYS A 436 -6.21 18.16 -13.54
C LYS A 436 -7.05 17.04 -14.14
N LEU A 437 -6.44 15.98 -14.66
CA LEU A 437 -7.18 14.80 -15.14
C LEU A 437 -8.07 14.17 -14.05
N ASN A 438 -7.68 14.33 -12.78
CA ASN A 438 -8.48 13.87 -11.64
C ASN A 438 -9.74 14.72 -11.39
N ILE A 439 -10.13 15.62 -12.30
CA ILE A 439 -11.47 16.19 -12.30
C ILE A 439 -12.54 15.11 -12.54
N LEU A 440 -12.19 14.02 -13.23
CA LEU A 440 -13.05 12.84 -13.40
C LEU A 440 -12.94 11.83 -12.24
N ASP A 441 -12.06 12.09 -11.27
CA ASP A 441 -11.76 11.15 -10.17
C ASP A 441 -12.88 11.12 -9.14
N ALA A 442 -13.88 10.29 -9.44
CA ALA A 442 -14.93 9.87 -8.53
C ALA A 442 -14.91 8.33 -8.43
N VAL A 443 -13.73 7.74 -8.16
CA VAL A 443 -13.55 6.28 -8.08
C VAL A 443 -14.67 5.66 -7.24
N LYS A 444 -15.48 4.84 -7.92
CA LYS A 444 -16.54 4.05 -7.32
C LYS A 444 -16.07 2.60 -7.23
N PRO A 445 -16.46 1.86 -6.19
CA PRO A 445 -16.18 0.42 -6.14
C PRO A 445 -16.98 -0.40 -7.16
N PHE A 446 -17.97 0.21 -7.83
CA PHE A 446 -18.87 -0.42 -8.78
C PHE A 446 -18.85 0.31 -10.11
N ILE A 447 -19.00 -0.42 -11.21
CA ILE A 447 -19.14 0.18 -12.54
C ILE A 447 -20.55 0.74 -12.74
N SER A 448 -20.72 1.65 -13.70
CA SER A 448 -22.03 2.27 -13.98
C SER A 448 -23.15 1.25 -14.23
N GLU A 449 -22.82 0.14 -14.90
CA GLU A 449 -23.76 -0.95 -15.20
C GLU A 449 -24.25 -1.69 -13.95
N GLU A 450 -23.49 -1.67 -12.85
CA GLU A 450 -23.82 -2.35 -11.59
C GLU A 450 -24.70 -1.51 -10.66
N ILE A 451 -24.76 -0.19 -10.85
CA ILE A 451 -25.35 0.76 -9.90
C ILE A 451 -26.80 0.46 -9.54
N ASN A 452 -27.63 0.12 -10.53
CA ASN A 452 -29.04 -0.17 -10.29
C ASN A 452 -29.24 -1.43 -9.44
N THR A 453 -28.40 -2.45 -9.64
CA THR A 453 -28.39 -3.67 -8.83
C THR A 453 -27.95 -3.34 -7.39
N VAL A 454 -26.85 -2.59 -7.25
CA VAL A 454 -26.29 -2.17 -5.95
C VAL A 454 -27.31 -1.33 -5.16
N SER A 455 -28.02 -0.41 -5.82
CA SER A 455 -29.06 0.40 -5.20
C SER A 455 -30.26 -0.43 -4.74
N ALA A 456 -30.66 -1.46 -5.51
CA ALA A 456 -31.74 -2.35 -5.10
C ALA A 456 -31.35 -3.21 -3.89
N GLU A 457 -30.11 -3.72 -3.88
CA GLU A 457 -29.56 -4.48 -2.75
C GLU A 457 -29.39 -3.63 -1.50
N ALA A 458 -29.04 -2.35 -1.64
CA ALA A 458 -28.96 -1.41 -0.52
C ALA A 458 -30.31 -1.24 0.20
N GLU A 459 -31.42 -1.13 -0.53
CA GLU A 459 -32.76 -1.05 0.07
C GLU A 459 -33.15 -2.34 0.78
N GLU A 460 -32.80 -3.49 0.20
CA GLU A 460 -33.02 -4.79 0.84
C GLU A 460 -32.20 -4.94 2.13
N ASN A 461 -30.91 -4.58 2.09
CA ASN A 461 -30.01 -4.61 3.24
C ASN A 461 -30.50 -3.68 4.36
N LYS A 462 -31.03 -2.51 4.02
CA LYS A 462 -31.66 -1.59 4.99
C LYS A 462 -32.91 -2.21 5.62
N ALA A 463 -33.75 -2.89 4.83
CA ALA A 463 -34.92 -3.59 5.36
C ALA A 463 -34.52 -4.71 6.34
N LEU A 464 -33.48 -5.50 6.00
CA LEU A 464 -32.91 -6.51 6.88
C LEU A 464 -32.32 -5.90 8.16
N ALA A 465 -31.53 -4.83 8.04
CA ALA A 465 -30.96 -4.13 9.18
C ALA A 465 -32.03 -3.61 10.14
N LYS A 466 -33.14 -3.07 9.62
CA LYS A 466 -34.27 -2.61 10.44
C LYS A 466 -34.95 -3.77 11.18
N LYS A 467 -35.12 -4.93 10.55
CA LYS A 467 -35.64 -6.14 11.20
C LYS A 467 -34.71 -6.59 12.34
N ILE A 468 -33.40 -6.58 12.11
CA ILE A 468 -32.39 -6.94 13.12
C ILE A 468 -32.40 -5.95 14.31
N TRP A 469 -32.55 -4.65 14.02
CA TRP A 469 -32.50 -3.58 15.02
C TRP A 469 -33.78 -3.45 15.86
N ASN A 470 -34.96 -3.76 15.29
CA ASN A 470 -36.23 -3.53 15.94
C ASN A 470 -36.27 -4.22 17.32
N LYS A 471 -36.35 -3.42 18.39
CA LYS A 471 -36.49 -3.90 19.77
C LYS A 471 -37.87 -4.48 20.06
N GLU A 472 -38.91 -4.13 19.30
CA GLU A 472 -40.24 -4.74 19.47
C GLU A 472 -40.28 -6.23 19.07
N THR A 473 -39.23 -6.70 18.38
CA THR A 473 -38.94 -8.12 18.14
C THR A 473 -38.43 -8.85 19.40
N GLU A 474 -38.36 -8.18 20.56
CA GLU A 474 -38.11 -8.75 21.90
C GLU A 474 -39.13 -9.84 22.32
N GLN A 475 -40.15 -10.13 21.51
CA GLN A 475 -41.08 -11.26 21.74
C GLN A 475 -41.19 -12.29 20.58
N GLY A 476 -40.21 -12.38 19.69
CA GLY A 476 -39.93 -13.68 19.03
C GLY A 476 -40.07 -13.79 17.51
N GLU A 477 -40.08 -12.70 16.75
CA GLU A 477 -39.75 -12.80 15.31
C GLU A 477 -38.25 -13.06 15.18
N LYS A 478 -37.88 -14.34 15.21
CA LYS A 478 -36.55 -14.79 14.83
C LYS A 478 -36.39 -14.54 13.32
N LEU A 479 -35.22 -14.05 12.91
CA LEU A 479 -34.85 -14.06 11.50
C LEU A 479 -35.08 -15.46 10.95
N GLU A 480 -35.66 -15.55 9.76
CA GLU A 480 -35.78 -16.83 9.08
C GLU A 480 -34.39 -17.38 8.75
N LYS A 481 -34.24 -18.70 8.62
CA LYS A 481 -32.93 -19.31 8.31
C LYS A 481 -32.32 -18.74 7.03
N ASP A 482 -33.16 -18.43 6.04
CA ASP A 482 -32.72 -17.86 4.77
C ASP A 482 -32.27 -16.40 4.93
N GLU A 483 -32.86 -15.63 5.86
CA GLU A 483 -32.42 -14.27 6.19
C GLU A 483 -31.09 -14.29 6.96
N ILE A 484 -30.94 -15.21 7.91
CA ILE A 484 -29.67 -15.41 8.64
C ILE A 484 -28.55 -15.74 7.67
N LYS A 485 -28.79 -16.72 6.79
CA LYS A 485 -27.82 -17.11 5.76
C LYS A 485 -27.48 -15.94 4.86
N LYS A 486 -28.48 -15.17 4.42
CA LYS A 486 -28.25 -13.98 3.58
C LYS A 486 -27.39 -12.93 4.27
N VAL A 487 -27.65 -12.64 5.55
CA VAL A 487 -26.83 -11.69 6.32
C VAL A 487 -25.41 -12.21 6.49
N ALA A 488 -25.23 -13.51 6.76
CA ALA A 488 -23.92 -14.13 6.87
C ALA A 488 -23.16 -14.07 5.54
N ASP A 489 -23.81 -14.38 4.42
CA ASP A 489 -23.24 -14.28 3.07
C ASP A 489 -22.80 -12.83 2.75
N ILE A 490 -23.61 -11.83 3.12
CA ILE A 490 -23.26 -10.42 2.90
C ILE A 490 -22.04 -10.00 3.74
N LEU A 491 -21.98 -10.40 5.02
CA LEU A 491 -20.91 -9.97 5.93
C LEU A 491 -19.59 -10.73 5.71
N SER A 492 -19.68 -11.97 5.23
CA SER A 492 -18.52 -12.81 4.92
C SER A 492 -17.91 -12.53 3.56
N SER A 493 -18.61 -11.81 2.67
CA SER A 493 -18.13 -11.45 1.33
C SER A 493 -17.57 -10.02 1.26
N GLU A 494 -16.61 -9.80 0.37
CA GLU A 494 -16.09 -8.47 0.09
C GLU A 494 -17.15 -7.64 -0.65
N GLU A 495 -17.48 -6.48 -0.10
CA GLU A 495 -18.54 -5.57 -0.58
C GLU A 495 -18.37 -5.28 -2.08
N LYS A 496 -17.14 -4.99 -2.46
CA LYS A 496 -16.81 -4.64 -3.83
C LYS A 496 -16.87 -5.90 -4.68
N ASP A 497 -16.29 -7.00 -4.23
CA ASP A 497 -16.06 -8.21 -5.00
C ASP A 497 -16.54 -9.45 -4.25
N ARG A 498 -17.82 -9.79 -4.41
CA ARG A 498 -18.42 -10.96 -3.74
C ARG A 498 -17.77 -12.30 -4.11
N SER A 499 -16.86 -12.31 -5.07
CA SER A 499 -16.02 -13.48 -5.38
C SER A 499 -14.99 -13.77 -4.28
N TYR A 500 -14.76 -12.83 -3.36
CA TYR A 500 -13.78 -12.91 -2.29
C TYR A 500 -14.41 -12.68 -0.92
N THR A 501 -13.68 -13.10 0.12
CA THR A 501 -14.08 -12.92 1.52
C THR A 501 -13.85 -11.50 1.98
N SER A 502 -14.68 -11.00 2.89
CA SER A 502 -14.41 -9.74 3.59
C SER A 502 -13.08 -9.83 4.35
N LYS A 503 -12.43 -8.68 4.60
CA LYS A 503 -11.17 -8.62 5.39
C LYS A 503 -11.27 -9.38 6.73
N ASN A 504 -12.42 -9.30 7.37
CA ASN A 504 -12.68 -9.95 8.65
C ASN A 504 -12.67 -11.47 8.53
N GLU A 505 -13.38 -11.97 7.52
CA GLU A 505 -13.45 -13.39 7.24
C GLU A 505 -12.11 -13.93 6.70
N PHE A 506 -11.38 -13.12 5.93
CA PHE A 506 -10.01 -13.44 5.49
C PHE A 506 -9.08 -13.68 6.68
N ASN A 507 -9.01 -12.74 7.63
CA ASN A 507 -8.12 -12.87 8.79
C ASN A 507 -8.48 -14.10 9.63
N LYS A 508 -9.77 -14.33 9.88
CA LYS A 508 -10.26 -15.50 10.62
C LYS A 508 -9.88 -16.81 9.94
N ARG A 509 -10.16 -16.95 8.65
CA ARG A 509 -9.85 -18.17 7.89
C ARG A 509 -8.36 -18.41 7.81
N ALA A 510 -7.57 -17.36 7.55
CA ALA A 510 -6.12 -17.45 7.46
C ALA A 510 -5.46 -17.91 8.76
N VAL A 511 -5.90 -17.39 9.93
CA VAL A 511 -5.42 -17.82 11.25
C VAL A 511 -5.76 -19.29 11.53
N ALA A 512 -6.84 -19.82 10.96
CA ALA A 512 -7.27 -21.20 11.14
C ALA A 512 -6.54 -22.22 10.23
N LEU A 513 -5.76 -21.76 9.23
CA LEU A 513 -5.04 -22.65 8.32
C LEU A 513 -3.86 -23.33 9.04
N LYS A 514 -3.66 -24.63 8.76
CA LYS A 514 -2.62 -25.43 9.42
C LYS A 514 -1.21 -24.98 9.03
N GLU A 515 -0.99 -24.71 7.74
CA GLU A 515 0.27 -24.18 7.20
C GLU A 515 -0.06 -23.07 6.20
N CYS A 516 -0.25 -21.85 6.69
CA CYS A 516 -0.78 -20.72 5.92
C CYS A 516 0.30 -19.98 5.13
N ALA A 517 0.22 -19.91 3.82
CA ALA A 517 1.05 -19.06 2.96
C ALA A 517 0.32 -17.79 2.50
N TYR A 518 0.85 -16.60 2.79
CA TYR A 518 0.30 -15.35 2.21
C TYR A 518 0.88 -15.06 0.84
N VAL A 519 0.09 -14.92 -0.21
CA VAL A 519 0.54 -14.51 -1.55
C VAL A 519 -0.03 -13.14 -1.86
N SER A 520 0.81 -12.10 -1.93
CA SER A 520 0.37 -10.76 -2.34
C SER A 520 0.57 -10.56 -3.85
N LEU A 521 -0.46 -10.06 -4.50
CA LEU A 521 -0.53 -9.79 -5.93
C LEU A 521 -0.86 -8.30 -6.12
N ASP A 522 -0.07 -7.58 -6.90
CA ASP A 522 -0.28 -6.16 -7.18
C ASP A 522 -0.48 -5.94 -8.68
N VAL A 523 -1.60 -5.31 -9.04
CA VAL A 523 -1.99 -5.06 -10.44
C VAL A 523 -1.16 -3.91 -11.00
N LEU A 524 -0.39 -4.22 -12.03
CA LEU A 524 0.51 -3.27 -12.64
C LEU A 524 -0.22 -2.04 -13.19
N ASP A 525 0.26 -0.87 -12.78
CA ASP A 525 -0.05 0.43 -13.38
C ASP A 525 -1.53 0.83 -13.41
N LEU A 526 -2.35 0.29 -12.51
CA LEU A 526 -3.79 0.60 -12.48
C LEU A 526 -4.05 2.12 -12.44
N GLY A 527 -3.35 2.85 -11.57
CA GLY A 527 -3.48 4.31 -11.50
C GLY A 527 -2.89 5.07 -12.70
N VAL A 528 -2.10 4.43 -13.56
CA VAL A 528 -1.66 5.01 -14.85
C VAL A 528 -2.73 4.75 -15.91
N ASP A 529 -3.28 3.52 -15.96
CA ASP A 529 -4.40 3.16 -16.83
C ASP A 529 -5.59 4.09 -16.62
N LEU A 530 -5.94 4.34 -15.35
CA LEU A 530 -7.03 5.24 -14.99
C LEU A 530 -6.83 6.66 -15.52
N LEU A 531 -5.62 7.20 -15.43
CA LEU A 531 -5.31 8.55 -15.93
C LEU A 531 -5.30 8.61 -17.46
N LEU A 532 -4.89 7.54 -18.13
CA LEU A 532 -5.00 7.42 -19.59
C LEU A 532 -6.46 7.30 -20.05
N GLU A 533 -7.30 6.61 -19.28
CA GLU A 533 -8.74 6.54 -19.48
C GLU A 533 -9.37 7.94 -19.33
N TYR A 534 -9.02 8.69 -18.27
CA TYR A 534 -9.51 10.06 -18.06
C TYR A 534 -9.06 11.00 -19.18
N GLU A 535 -7.81 10.90 -19.63
CA GLU A 535 -7.30 11.66 -20.76
C GLU A 535 -8.10 11.39 -22.04
N SER A 536 -8.36 10.10 -22.29
CA SER A 536 -9.15 9.63 -23.40
C SER A 536 -10.57 10.22 -23.38
N ILE A 537 -11.24 10.17 -22.23
CA ILE A 537 -12.59 10.73 -22.02
C ILE A 537 -12.59 12.25 -22.24
N LEU A 538 -11.64 12.98 -21.68
CA LEU A 538 -11.58 14.45 -21.81
C LEU A 538 -11.36 14.89 -23.26
N GLN A 539 -10.55 14.17 -24.03
CA GLN A 539 -10.41 14.44 -25.47
C GLN A 539 -11.70 14.19 -26.27
N ASP A 540 -12.53 13.22 -25.85
CA ASP A 540 -13.83 12.99 -26.48
C ASP A 540 -14.83 14.09 -26.13
N ILE A 541 -14.79 14.58 -24.87
CA ILE A 541 -15.57 15.75 -24.42
C ILE A 541 -15.15 17.02 -25.16
N ASP A 542 -13.86 17.20 -25.46
CA ASP A 542 -13.36 18.37 -26.20
C ASP A 542 -13.88 18.48 -27.64
N LYS A 543 -14.49 17.42 -28.18
CA LYS A 543 -15.17 17.46 -29.50
C LYS A 543 -16.54 18.14 -29.42
N LYS A 544 -17.06 18.36 -28.22
CA LYS A 544 -18.34 19.00 -27.94
C LYS A 544 -18.13 20.47 -27.55
N THR A 545 -19.18 21.28 -27.65
CA THR A 545 -19.13 22.72 -27.34
C THR A 545 -20.36 23.16 -26.55
N GLY A 546 -20.23 24.22 -25.74
CA GLY A 546 -21.34 24.77 -24.97
C GLY A 546 -21.95 23.75 -24.01
N GLN A 547 -23.29 23.75 -23.89
CA GLN A 547 -24.02 22.86 -23.00
C GLN A 547 -23.76 21.37 -23.28
N GLU A 548 -23.69 20.98 -24.56
CA GLU A 548 -23.43 19.59 -24.95
C GLU A 548 -22.10 19.07 -24.38
N LYS A 549 -21.10 19.95 -24.21
CA LYS A 549 -19.83 19.60 -23.58
C LYS A 549 -20.00 19.27 -22.10
N ILE A 550 -20.80 20.06 -21.38
CA ILE A 550 -21.07 19.88 -19.96
C ILE A 550 -21.91 18.63 -19.73
N ASP A 551 -22.95 18.43 -20.54
CA ASP A 551 -23.80 17.25 -20.49
C ASP A 551 -22.99 15.97 -20.74
N GLU A 552 -22.12 15.96 -21.75
CA GLU A 552 -21.23 14.83 -22.03
C GLU A 552 -20.22 14.61 -20.91
N PHE A 553 -19.66 15.68 -20.32
CA PHE A 553 -18.78 15.57 -19.16
C PHE A 553 -19.50 14.93 -17.96
N ASN A 554 -20.68 15.44 -17.58
CA ASN A 554 -21.47 14.91 -16.48
C ASN A 554 -21.80 13.43 -16.71
N LYS A 555 -22.25 13.09 -17.91
CA LYS A 555 -22.53 11.70 -18.30
C LYS A 555 -21.28 10.80 -18.21
N ARG A 556 -20.16 11.20 -18.84
CA ARG A 556 -18.93 10.39 -18.87
C ARG A 556 -18.23 10.30 -17.53
N SER A 557 -18.39 11.31 -16.68
CA SER A 557 -17.85 11.30 -15.33
C SER A 557 -18.47 10.22 -14.45
N LEU A 558 -19.70 9.78 -14.75
CA LEU A 558 -20.33 8.68 -14.02
C LEU A 558 -19.70 7.33 -14.32
N SER A 559 -19.22 7.13 -15.55
CA SER A 559 -18.58 5.91 -16.05
C SER A 559 -17.06 5.98 -16.11
N ALA A 560 -16.45 7.05 -15.61
CA ALA A 560 -15.02 7.19 -15.58
C ALA A 560 -14.42 6.21 -14.56
N GLY A 561 -13.50 5.36 -15.01
CA GLY A 561 -12.90 4.29 -14.23
C GLY A 561 -13.61 2.94 -14.34
N ASP A 562 -14.67 2.83 -15.16
CA ASP A 562 -15.39 1.56 -15.37
C ASP A 562 -14.46 0.51 -16.00
N GLU A 563 -13.65 0.89 -17.00
CA GLU A 563 -12.71 -0.03 -17.65
C GLU A 563 -11.61 -0.49 -16.70
N THR A 564 -11.09 0.44 -15.91
CA THR A 564 -10.11 0.15 -14.86
C THR A 564 -10.67 -0.82 -13.81
N THR A 565 -11.94 -0.63 -13.42
CA THR A 565 -12.63 -1.51 -12.47
C THR A 565 -12.90 -2.88 -13.08
N LYS A 566 -13.35 -2.97 -14.34
CA LYS A 566 -13.53 -4.24 -15.07
C LYS A 566 -12.23 -5.03 -15.13
N LYS A 567 -11.11 -4.37 -15.45
CA LYS A 567 -9.78 -4.98 -15.44
C LYS A 567 -9.41 -5.58 -14.07
N LEU A 568 -9.76 -4.92 -12.96
CA LEU A 568 -9.58 -5.49 -11.62
C LEU A 568 -10.45 -6.73 -11.39
N ARG A 569 -11.69 -6.75 -11.91
CA ARG A 569 -12.57 -7.94 -11.83
C ARG A 569 -12.01 -9.10 -12.62
N ASP A 570 -11.55 -8.84 -13.83
CA ASP A 570 -10.99 -9.88 -14.70
C ASP A 570 -9.72 -10.46 -14.09
N PHE A 571 -8.82 -9.61 -13.57
CA PHE A 571 -7.66 -10.04 -12.78
C PHE A 571 -8.06 -11.01 -11.65
N ARG A 572 -9.05 -10.63 -10.84
CA ARG A 572 -9.55 -11.44 -9.73
C ARG A 572 -10.19 -12.74 -10.19
N ARG A 573 -10.94 -12.72 -11.30
CA ARG A 573 -11.52 -13.93 -11.91
C ARG A 573 -10.44 -14.89 -12.38
N ASP A 574 -9.37 -14.38 -12.98
CA ASP A 574 -8.23 -15.17 -13.43
C ASP A 574 -7.53 -15.85 -12.24
N VAL A 575 -7.30 -15.11 -11.16
CA VAL A 575 -6.75 -15.67 -9.90
C VAL A 575 -7.65 -16.78 -9.36
N ALA A 576 -8.96 -16.56 -9.27
CA ALA A 576 -9.90 -17.58 -8.80
C ALA A 576 -9.89 -18.84 -9.70
N SER A 577 -9.79 -18.68 -11.03
CA SER A 577 -9.66 -19.80 -11.97
C SER A 577 -8.39 -20.60 -11.72
N ILE A 578 -7.26 -19.93 -11.48
CA ILE A 578 -5.97 -20.57 -11.21
C ILE A 578 -6.03 -21.34 -9.88
N CYS A 579 -6.61 -20.76 -8.83
CA CYS A 579 -6.81 -21.47 -7.56
C CYS A 579 -7.58 -22.79 -7.79
N LYS A 580 -8.66 -22.74 -8.57
CA LYS A 580 -9.45 -23.94 -8.90
C LYS A 580 -8.65 -24.97 -9.71
N GLU A 581 -7.88 -24.54 -10.70
CA GLU A 581 -7.01 -25.41 -11.51
C GLU A 581 -5.98 -26.17 -10.67
N PHE A 582 -5.44 -25.53 -9.61
CA PHE A 582 -4.47 -26.14 -8.70
C PHE A 582 -5.09 -27.03 -7.62
N GLY A 583 -6.43 -27.16 -7.60
CA GLY A 583 -7.17 -28.01 -6.68
C GLY A 583 -7.41 -27.38 -5.31
N PHE A 584 -7.30 -26.06 -5.20
CA PHE A 584 -7.74 -25.34 -4.01
C PHE A 584 -9.27 -25.33 -3.96
N ALA A 585 -9.85 -26.24 -3.18
CA ALA A 585 -11.28 -26.25 -2.87
C ALA A 585 -11.68 -25.03 -2.02
N ASP A 586 -12.98 -24.74 -1.94
CA ASP A 586 -13.53 -23.70 -1.07
C ASP A 586 -13.03 -23.90 0.37
N GLY A 587 -12.31 -22.90 0.91
CA GLY A 587 -11.69 -22.94 2.23
C GLY A 587 -10.18 -23.22 2.28
N LEU A 588 -9.56 -23.70 1.20
CA LEU A 588 -8.09 -23.88 1.12
C LEU A 588 -7.36 -22.61 0.65
N VAL A 589 -8.09 -21.68 0.03
CA VAL A 589 -7.63 -20.33 -0.30
C VAL A 589 -8.68 -19.34 0.16
N THR A 590 -8.25 -18.32 0.88
CA THR A 590 -9.07 -17.15 1.19
C THR A 590 -8.36 -15.92 0.66
N GLY A 591 -9.08 -14.91 0.17
CA GLY A 591 -8.47 -13.72 -0.42
C GLY A 591 -9.03 -12.43 0.14
N GLU A 592 -8.13 -11.48 0.43
CA GLU A 592 -8.44 -10.11 0.80
C GLU A 592 -8.17 -9.19 -0.39
N VAL A 593 -9.17 -8.41 -0.76
CA VAL A 593 -9.09 -7.46 -1.85
C VAL A 593 -8.67 -6.08 -1.33
N GLY A 594 -7.50 -5.62 -1.77
CA GLY A 594 -7.02 -4.25 -1.62
C GLY A 594 -7.50 -3.33 -2.75
N GLY A 595 -6.92 -2.12 -2.82
CA GLY A 595 -7.22 -1.16 -3.90
C GLY A 595 -6.81 -1.73 -5.27
N ASP A 596 -5.51 -1.77 -5.52
CA ASP A 596 -4.86 -2.43 -6.65
C ASP A 596 -4.17 -3.76 -6.27
N GLU A 597 -4.28 -4.17 -5.01
CA GLU A 597 -3.64 -5.36 -4.44
C GLU A 597 -4.67 -6.47 -4.15
N LEU A 598 -4.24 -7.73 -4.19
CA LEU A 598 -4.99 -8.91 -3.76
C LEU A 598 -4.06 -9.80 -2.94
N THR A 599 -4.44 -10.11 -1.70
CA THR A 599 -3.67 -11.00 -0.84
C THR A 599 -4.42 -12.31 -0.68
N LEU A 600 -3.79 -13.43 -1.01
CA LEU A 600 -4.31 -14.78 -0.78
C LEU A 600 -3.67 -15.36 0.48
N ALA A 601 -4.42 -16.13 1.26
CA ALA A 601 -3.89 -17.01 2.29
C ALA A 601 -4.20 -18.45 1.86
N VAL A 602 -3.15 -19.27 1.76
CA VAL A 602 -3.15 -20.57 1.07
C VAL A 602 -2.72 -21.66 2.03
N ASP A 603 -3.50 -22.73 2.19
CA ASP A 603 -3.07 -23.88 3.01
C ASP A 603 -2.05 -24.74 2.24
N THR A 604 -0.81 -24.70 2.69
CA THR A 604 0.33 -25.43 2.11
C THR A 604 0.49 -26.85 2.66
N SER A 605 -0.28 -27.24 3.68
CA SER A 605 -0.11 -28.54 4.34
C SER A 605 -0.43 -29.76 3.47
N SER A 606 -1.09 -29.54 2.33
CA SER A 606 -1.47 -30.57 1.36
C SER A 606 -0.77 -30.41 0.00
N ILE A 607 0.16 -29.45 -0.12
CA ILE A 607 0.77 -29.05 -1.39
C ILE A 607 2.29 -29.07 -1.23
N SER A 608 2.99 -29.73 -2.15
CA SER A 608 4.45 -29.72 -2.13
C SER A 608 4.99 -28.33 -2.48
N GLU A 609 6.22 -28.03 -2.07
CA GLU A 609 6.89 -26.77 -2.40
C GLU A 609 6.93 -26.55 -3.93
N GLU A 610 7.16 -27.61 -4.71
CA GLU A 610 7.14 -27.53 -6.18
C GLU A 610 5.77 -27.14 -6.73
N LYS A 611 4.69 -27.74 -6.23
CA LYS A 611 3.33 -27.43 -6.70
C LYS A 611 2.90 -26.02 -6.27
N LEU A 612 3.38 -25.54 -5.12
CA LEU A 612 3.18 -24.16 -4.69
C LEU A 612 3.94 -23.17 -5.58
N GLU A 613 5.20 -23.48 -5.94
CA GLU A 613 5.95 -22.71 -6.94
C GLU A 613 5.20 -22.66 -8.28
N GLU A 614 4.76 -23.81 -8.82
CA GLU A 614 3.93 -23.90 -10.04
C GLU A 614 2.67 -23.03 -9.97
N PHE A 615 2.00 -23.00 -8.81
CA PHE A 615 0.85 -22.14 -8.57
C PHE A 615 1.21 -20.65 -8.65
N LEU A 616 2.29 -20.24 -7.98
CA LEU A 616 2.79 -18.85 -8.05
C LEU A 616 3.17 -18.45 -9.48
N PHE A 617 3.73 -19.38 -10.24
CA PHE A 617 4.04 -19.18 -11.64
C PHE A 617 2.79 -18.97 -12.49
N ALA A 618 1.78 -19.85 -12.34
CA ALA A 618 0.52 -19.72 -13.05
C ALA A 618 -0.19 -18.39 -12.73
N LEU A 619 -0.13 -17.94 -11.46
CA LEU A 619 -0.62 -16.63 -11.05
C LEU A 619 0.11 -15.52 -11.81
N LYS A 620 1.45 -15.50 -11.80
CA LYS A 620 2.23 -14.45 -12.47
C LYS A 620 1.94 -14.37 -13.96
N ASP A 621 1.93 -15.52 -14.62
CA ASP A 621 1.79 -15.64 -16.08
C ASP A 621 0.41 -15.15 -16.56
N LYS A 622 -0.67 -15.71 -16.01
CA LYS A 622 -2.03 -15.39 -16.47
C LYS A 622 -2.49 -13.98 -16.09
N THR A 623 -2.01 -13.46 -14.96
CA THR A 623 -2.54 -12.20 -14.41
C THR A 623 -1.69 -10.97 -14.75
N ASN A 624 -0.47 -11.17 -15.25
CA ASN A 624 0.51 -10.11 -15.48
C ASN A 624 0.71 -9.22 -14.23
N THR A 625 0.64 -9.81 -13.03
CA THR A 625 0.80 -9.10 -11.76
C THR A 625 2.19 -9.22 -11.17
N ARG A 626 2.53 -8.28 -10.29
CA ARG A 626 3.70 -8.43 -9.41
C ARG A 626 3.33 -9.51 -8.41
N VAL A 627 3.88 -10.71 -8.57
CA VAL A 627 3.74 -11.75 -7.56
C VAL A 627 4.79 -11.50 -6.49
N ILE A 628 4.35 -11.16 -5.28
CA ILE A 628 5.23 -11.24 -4.12
C ILE A 628 4.59 -12.04 -2.98
N LYS A 629 5.09 -13.26 -2.96
CA LYS A 629 5.52 -14.08 -1.85
C LYS A 629 4.56 -14.46 -0.71
N THR A 630 4.31 -15.78 -0.72
CA THR A 630 4.14 -16.81 0.33
C THR A 630 4.91 -16.63 1.64
N VAL A 631 4.35 -16.08 2.71
CA VAL A 631 4.91 -16.32 4.08
C VAL A 631 4.15 -17.46 4.74
N VAL A 632 4.84 -18.56 5.08
CA VAL A 632 4.25 -19.73 5.76
C VAL A 632 4.16 -19.50 7.26
N ALA A 633 2.95 -19.33 7.80
CA ALA A 633 2.66 -19.35 9.23
C ALA A 633 2.07 -20.71 9.62
N LYS A 634 2.71 -21.37 10.57
CA LYS A 634 2.22 -22.61 11.19
C LYS A 634 2.10 -22.38 12.69
N SER A 635 1.04 -22.91 13.28
CA SER A 635 1.12 -23.43 14.63
C SER A 635 0.68 -24.88 14.63
N GLU A 636 1.41 -25.70 15.37
CA GLU A 636 0.95 -27.04 15.68
C GLU A 636 -0.33 -26.91 16.50
N LYS A 637 -1.31 -27.74 16.13
CA LYS A 637 -2.74 -27.74 16.49
C LYS A 637 -3.12 -27.77 17.98
N ASP A 638 -2.21 -27.53 18.91
CA ASP A 638 -2.45 -27.69 20.35
C ASP A 638 -2.50 -26.35 21.12
N ALA A 639 -3.06 -25.30 20.50
CA ALA A 639 -3.46 -24.09 21.19
C ALA A 639 -4.75 -24.36 21.97
N SER A 640 -4.64 -24.68 23.25
CA SER A 640 -5.77 -25.02 24.13
C SER A 640 -6.25 -23.86 25.00
N SER A 641 -5.61 -22.69 24.90
CA SER A 641 -5.94 -21.51 25.70
C SER A 641 -6.15 -20.23 24.87
N GLU A 642 -6.93 -19.30 25.41
CA GLU A 642 -7.23 -17.99 24.81
C GLU A 642 -5.98 -17.11 24.61
N GLN A 643 -4.93 -17.31 25.42
CA GLN A 643 -3.61 -16.68 25.24
C GLN A 643 -2.88 -17.17 23.97
N ASP A 644 -3.16 -18.39 23.52
CA ASP A 644 -2.53 -18.95 22.33
C ASP A 644 -3.11 -18.32 21.06
N LEU A 645 -4.43 -18.03 21.00
CA LEU A 645 -5.08 -17.37 19.86
C LEU A 645 -4.54 -15.95 19.60
N TRP A 646 -4.24 -15.19 20.66
CA TRP A 646 -3.66 -13.86 20.52
C TRP A 646 -2.25 -13.92 19.91
N LYS A 647 -1.43 -14.86 20.39
CA LYS A 647 -0.08 -15.11 19.86
C LYS A 647 -0.13 -15.60 18.40
N LEU A 648 -1.12 -16.41 18.03
CA LEU A 648 -1.35 -16.82 16.64
C LEU A 648 -1.72 -15.65 15.74
N SER A 649 -2.60 -14.77 16.22
CA SER A 649 -2.98 -13.56 15.50
C SER A 649 -1.80 -12.61 15.32
N GLU A 650 -0.93 -12.51 16.33
CA GLU A 650 0.30 -11.72 16.26
C GLU A 650 1.24 -12.27 15.17
N LEU A 651 1.50 -13.58 15.16
CA LEU A 651 2.33 -14.24 14.15
C LEU A 651 1.73 -14.12 12.72
N HIS A 652 0.40 -14.24 12.58
CA HIS A 652 -0.34 -13.99 11.33
C HIS A 652 -0.08 -12.58 10.81
N LEU A 653 -0.17 -11.57 11.69
CA LEU A 653 0.05 -10.17 11.32
C LEU A 653 1.52 -9.88 10.97
N GLN A 654 2.49 -10.47 11.68
CA GLN A 654 3.91 -10.38 11.29
C GLN A 654 4.15 -11.01 9.92
N ALA A 655 3.50 -12.14 9.63
CA ALA A 655 3.62 -12.80 8.34
C ALA A 655 3.04 -11.93 7.21
N LEU A 656 1.86 -11.34 7.43
CA LEU A 656 1.26 -10.40 6.49
C LEU A 656 2.17 -9.17 6.28
N LYS A 657 2.72 -8.60 7.36
CA LYS A 657 3.64 -7.46 7.31
C LYS A 657 4.91 -7.78 6.50
N ARG A 658 5.51 -8.96 6.73
CA ARG A 658 6.67 -9.42 5.94
C ARG A 658 6.33 -9.64 4.47
N ALA A 659 5.13 -10.11 4.15
CA ALA A 659 4.65 -10.20 2.77
C ALA A 659 4.57 -8.80 2.13
N GLU A 660 4.05 -7.80 2.85
CA GLU A 660 4.06 -6.39 2.42
C GLU A 660 5.49 -5.85 2.21
N ASP A 661 6.44 -6.20 3.07
CA ASP A 661 7.83 -5.74 2.91
C ASP A 661 8.50 -6.35 1.67
N GLY A 662 8.14 -7.60 1.34
CA GLY A 662 8.44 -8.20 0.06
C GLY A 662 8.00 -7.33 -1.13
N VAL A 663 6.83 -6.65 -1.04
CA VAL A 663 6.30 -5.70 -2.06
C VAL A 663 7.32 -4.65 -2.47
N ALA A 664 8.17 -4.18 -1.55
CA ALA A 664 9.22 -3.23 -1.86
C ALA A 664 10.29 -3.81 -2.80
N ILE A 665 10.61 -5.10 -2.67
CA ILE A 665 11.65 -5.78 -3.44
C ILE A 665 11.22 -5.95 -4.91
N ALA A 666 10.02 -6.45 -5.23
CA ALA A 666 9.63 -6.53 -6.66
C ALA A 666 9.41 -5.15 -7.26
N LYS A 667 9.00 -4.14 -6.47
CA LYS A 667 9.00 -2.75 -6.95
C LYS A 667 10.42 -2.30 -7.36
N GLY A 668 11.46 -2.79 -6.69
CA GLY A 668 12.87 -2.60 -7.08
C GLY A 668 13.26 -3.36 -8.36
N ILE A 669 12.89 -4.64 -8.46
CA ILE A 669 13.14 -5.48 -9.66
C ILE A 669 12.47 -4.88 -10.90
N GLU A 670 11.23 -4.44 -10.79
CA GLU A 670 10.50 -3.77 -11.89
C GLU A 670 11.14 -2.43 -12.26
N GLU A 671 11.61 -1.64 -11.29
CA GLU A 671 12.34 -0.41 -11.60
C GLU A 671 13.58 -0.72 -12.45
N ALA A 672 14.29 -1.81 -12.13
CA ALA A 672 15.42 -2.27 -12.93
C ALA A 672 14.98 -2.82 -14.31
N GLU A 673 13.91 -3.62 -14.38
CA GLU A 673 13.33 -4.11 -15.64
C GLU A 673 13.04 -2.95 -16.60
N ARG A 674 12.42 -1.88 -16.09
CA ARG A 674 12.09 -0.68 -16.87
C ARG A 674 13.35 0.05 -17.33
N LYS A 675 14.36 0.22 -16.47
CA LYS A 675 15.63 0.83 -16.88
C LYS A 675 16.34 -0.01 -17.95
N LEU A 676 16.32 -1.33 -17.83
CA LEU A 676 16.87 -2.25 -18.83
C LEU A 676 16.12 -2.18 -20.16
N ASN A 677 14.78 -2.10 -20.13
CA ASN A 677 13.96 -1.86 -21.33
C ASN A 677 14.24 -0.51 -21.99
N ARG A 678 14.49 0.55 -21.21
CA ARG A 678 14.93 1.85 -21.74
C ARG A 678 16.29 1.74 -22.42
N LEU A 679 17.24 1.10 -21.75
CA LEU A 679 18.56 0.84 -22.31
C LEU A 679 18.49 0.02 -23.60
N PHE A 680 17.61 -0.97 -23.66
CA PHE A 680 17.35 -1.77 -24.85
C PHE A 680 16.95 -0.90 -26.03
N LYS A 681 15.97 0.00 -25.82
CA LYS A 681 15.51 0.93 -26.86
C LYS A 681 16.61 1.90 -27.34
N GLN A 682 17.52 2.29 -26.45
CA GLN A 682 18.55 3.28 -26.73
C GLN A 682 19.83 2.71 -27.34
N GLN A 683 20.32 1.60 -26.80
CA GLN A 683 21.64 1.04 -27.09
C GLN A 683 21.55 -0.32 -27.80
N GLY A 684 20.34 -0.85 -27.97
CA GLY A 684 20.10 -2.13 -28.61
C GLY A 684 20.35 -3.33 -27.70
N GLU A 685 20.07 -4.50 -28.23
CA GLU A 685 20.04 -5.77 -27.51
C GLU A 685 21.38 -6.15 -26.85
N ASN A 686 22.51 -5.91 -27.52
CA ASN A 686 23.82 -6.34 -27.04
C ASN A 686 24.23 -5.67 -25.72
N ALA A 687 24.00 -4.36 -25.60
CA ALA A 687 24.32 -3.60 -24.38
C ALA A 687 23.51 -4.11 -23.17
N VAL A 688 22.27 -4.54 -23.42
CA VAL A 688 21.39 -5.08 -22.38
C VAL A 688 21.78 -6.51 -22.03
N LYS A 689 22.10 -7.36 -23.02
CA LYS A 689 22.57 -8.74 -22.78
C LYS A 689 23.78 -8.79 -21.85
N GLU A 690 24.74 -7.89 -22.03
CA GLU A 690 25.91 -7.81 -21.15
C GLU A 690 25.53 -7.45 -19.71
N LYS A 691 24.63 -6.48 -19.51
CA LYS A 691 24.14 -6.12 -18.17
C LYS A 691 23.29 -7.22 -17.54
N ILE A 692 22.38 -7.83 -18.29
CA ILE A 692 21.54 -8.93 -17.80
C ILE A 692 22.38 -10.16 -17.45
N ALA A 693 23.46 -10.45 -18.18
CA ALA A 693 24.35 -11.56 -17.88
C ALA A 693 24.94 -11.45 -16.46
N SER A 694 25.24 -10.24 -15.99
CA SER A 694 25.68 -10.01 -14.61
C SER A 694 24.58 -10.20 -13.55
N LEU A 695 23.31 -10.14 -13.95
CA LEU A 695 22.13 -10.31 -13.10
C LEU A 695 21.64 -11.76 -13.06
N ARG A 696 22.50 -12.70 -13.48
CA ARG A 696 22.41 -14.14 -13.27
C ARG A 696 21.11 -14.80 -13.72
N GLY A 697 20.30 -14.17 -14.56
CA GLY A 697 18.99 -14.71 -15.01
C GLY A 697 17.77 -14.13 -14.31
N LEU A 698 17.91 -13.07 -13.48
CA LEU A 698 16.81 -12.28 -12.93
C LEU A 698 15.97 -11.59 -14.01
N PHE A 699 16.54 -11.39 -15.18
CA PHE A 699 15.87 -10.80 -16.33
C PHE A 699 16.11 -11.66 -17.56
N ILE A 700 15.11 -11.73 -18.42
CA ILE A 700 15.16 -12.42 -19.72
C ILE A 700 14.82 -11.41 -20.81
N LEU A 701 15.30 -11.69 -22.02
CA LEU A 701 14.87 -10.99 -23.23
C LEU A 701 13.84 -11.86 -23.95
N GLU A 702 12.62 -11.35 -24.05
CA GLU A 702 11.50 -12.00 -24.71
C GLU A 702 10.76 -10.98 -25.58
N ASP A 703 10.52 -11.31 -26.85
CA ASP A 703 9.83 -10.44 -27.82
C ASP A 703 10.39 -9.01 -27.93
N GLY A 704 11.72 -8.88 -27.82
CA GLY A 704 12.37 -7.57 -27.88
C GLY A 704 12.12 -6.70 -26.65
N GLN A 705 11.76 -7.31 -25.53
CA GLN A 705 11.59 -6.66 -24.23
C GLN A 705 12.33 -7.43 -23.15
N VAL A 706 12.84 -6.69 -22.18
CA VAL A 706 13.38 -7.25 -20.95
C VAL A 706 12.20 -7.53 -20.02
N LYS A 707 12.08 -8.76 -19.52
CA LYS A 707 11.07 -9.15 -18.53
C LYS A 707 11.75 -9.66 -17.27
N SER A 708 11.19 -9.34 -16.11
CA SER A 708 11.66 -9.89 -14.84
C SER A 708 11.30 -11.38 -14.74
N ASN A 709 12.35 -12.17 -14.56
CA ASN A 709 12.31 -13.61 -14.46
C ASN A 709 12.47 -14.06 -13.00
N ALA A 710 11.87 -13.31 -12.08
CA ALA A 710 12.04 -13.47 -10.65
C ALA A 710 10.73 -13.89 -9.96
N ILE A 711 10.85 -14.80 -8.99
CA ILE A 711 9.90 -14.98 -7.88
C ILE A 711 10.64 -14.68 -6.60
N ILE A 712 10.05 -13.87 -5.73
CA ILE A 712 10.64 -13.54 -4.44
C ILE A 712 10.09 -14.51 -3.40
N THR A 713 10.97 -15.20 -2.68
CA THR A 713 10.76 -15.92 -1.42
C THR A 713 11.50 -15.19 -0.25
N GLU A 714 11.75 -15.72 0.96
CA GLU A 714 11.23 -15.29 2.30
C GLU A 714 11.19 -16.56 3.15
N LYS A 715 12.32 -16.91 3.70
CA LYS A 715 12.43 -18.09 4.54
C LYS A 715 13.24 -17.64 5.74
N GLU A 716 12.62 -17.72 6.90
CA GLU A 716 13.28 -17.43 8.17
C GLU A 716 13.87 -16.02 8.23
N GLY A 717 13.14 -15.02 7.70
CA GLY A 717 13.58 -13.63 7.66
C GLY A 717 14.52 -13.27 6.49
N VAL A 718 14.94 -14.25 5.68
CA VAL A 718 15.80 -14.02 4.51
C VAL A 718 15.01 -14.05 3.22
N PHE A 719 15.00 -12.94 2.49
CA PHE A 719 14.41 -12.84 1.15
C PHE A 719 15.30 -13.51 0.13
N LYS A 720 14.70 -14.45 -0.61
CA LYS A 720 15.34 -15.23 -1.66
C LYS A 720 14.72 -14.90 -3.00
N VAL A 721 15.44 -15.02 -4.10
CA VAL A 721 14.85 -14.83 -5.44
C VAL A 721 15.14 -16.01 -6.34
N GLY A 722 14.09 -16.70 -6.78
CA GLY A 722 14.14 -17.81 -7.72
C GLY A 722 13.96 -17.38 -9.18
N GLN A 723 14.32 -18.26 -10.12
CA GLN A 723 14.35 -18.00 -11.57
C GLN A 723 13.48 -18.98 -12.36
N PHE A 724 13.02 -18.59 -13.56
CA PHE A 724 12.46 -19.52 -14.54
C PHE A 724 13.57 -20.01 -15.49
N LYS A 725 13.55 -21.31 -15.87
CA LYS A 725 14.27 -21.77 -17.07
C LYS A 725 13.31 -21.85 -18.23
N ILE A 726 13.62 -21.12 -19.29
CA ILE A 726 13.00 -21.27 -20.59
C ILE A 726 13.69 -22.48 -21.26
N ASN A 727 12.97 -23.59 -21.45
CA ASN A 727 13.48 -24.65 -22.31
C ASN A 727 13.41 -24.17 -23.76
N SER A 728 14.56 -23.80 -24.31
CA SER A 728 14.70 -23.32 -25.69
C SER A 728 14.58 -24.42 -26.75
N GLU A 729 14.46 -25.70 -26.35
CA GLU A 729 14.65 -26.83 -27.28
C GLU A 729 13.36 -27.47 -27.82
N ASN A 730 12.17 -27.20 -27.27
CA ASN A 730 10.91 -27.74 -27.79
C ASN A 730 9.90 -26.62 -28.09
N LYS A 731 9.79 -26.23 -29.37
CA LYS A 731 8.86 -25.21 -29.89
C LYS A 731 7.36 -25.60 -29.84
N GLY A 732 6.92 -26.39 -28.86
CA GLY A 732 5.53 -26.85 -28.80
C GLY A 732 5.03 -27.26 -27.42
N GLU A 733 5.89 -27.38 -26.41
CA GLU A 733 5.50 -27.63 -25.02
C GLU A 733 6.39 -26.75 -24.13
N GLU A 734 5.78 -25.77 -23.46
CA GLU A 734 6.43 -24.94 -22.45
C GLU A 734 6.75 -25.80 -21.22
N ALA A 735 7.82 -26.58 -21.30
CA ALA A 735 8.33 -27.32 -20.14
C ALA A 735 9.30 -26.41 -19.38
N TYR A 736 8.84 -25.83 -18.26
CA TYR A 736 9.68 -25.08 -17.34
C TYR A 736 10.59 -26.03 -16.56
N ALA A 737 11.89 -25.73 -16.49
CA ALA A 737 12.83 -26.50 -15.68
C ALA A 737 13.39 -25.63 -14.54
N ARG A 738 13.57 -26.18 -13.34
CA ARG A 738 14.08 -25.45 -12.18
C ARG A 738 15.58 -25.17 -12.36
N VAL A 739 16.02 -23.92 -12.19
CA VAL A 739 17.43 -23.61 -11.91
C VAL A 739 17.45 -22.84 -10.60
N GLY A 740 17.70 -23.57 -9.52
CA GLY A 740 17.63 -23.08 -8.15
C GLY A 740 18.88 -22.31 -7.75
N TYR A 741 19.00 -21.06 -8.18
CA TYR A 741 19.87 -20.11 -7.50
C TYR A 741 19.01 -19.28 -6.55
N GLU A 742 19.23 -19.44 -5.25
CA GLU A 742 18.67 -18.57 -4.22
C GLU A 742 19.71 -17.49 -3.91
N PHE A 743 19.30 -16.23 -3.95
CA PHE A 743 20.14 -15.10 -3.55
C PHE A 743 19.48 -14.34 -2.42
N ASP A 744 20.24 -13.94 -1.40
CA ASP A 744 19.73 -13.02 -0.38
C ASP A 744 19.43 -11.63 -0.97
N TYR A 745 18.51 -10.90 -0.34
CA TYR A 745 18.11 -9.58 -0.82
C TYR A 745 19.22 -8.52 -0.78
N GLU A 746 20.16 -8.58 0.16
CA GLU A 746 21.25 -7.59 0.21
C GLU A 746 22.13 -7.68 -1.04
N THR A 747 22.46 -8.91 -1.44
CA THR A 747 23.18 -9.22 -2.67
C THR A 747 22.41 -8.71 -3.89
N ILE A 748 21.12 -9.01 -4.00
CA ILE A 748 20.30 -8.56 -5.13
C ILE A 748 20.14 -7.04 -5.12
N SER A 749 19.93 -6.42 -3.97
CA SER A 749 19.79 -4.97 -3.83
C SER A 749 21.04 -4.27 -4.31
N SER A 750 22.23 -4.78 -3.95
CA SER A 750 23.52 -4.28 -4.44
C SER A 750 23.65 -4.43 -5.97
N GLU A 751 23.31 -5.60 -6.52
CA GLU A 751 23.34 -5.84 -7.96
C GLU A 751 22.33 -4.95 -8.72
N LEU A 752 21.10 -4.82 -8.21
CA LEU A 752 20.09 -3.92 -8.75
C LEU A 752 20.54 -2.46 -8.67
N ASN A 753 21.14 -2.02 -7.56
CA ASN A 753 21.67 -0.67 -7.43
C ASN A 753 22.76 -0.38 -8.47
N SER A 754 23.61 -1.37 -8.79
CA SER A 754 24.61 -1.25 -9.86
C SER A 754 23.96 -1.04 -11.25
N VAL A 755 22.85 -1.72 -11.54
CA VAL A 755 22.09 -1.54 -12.79
C VAL A 755 21.35 -0.20 -12.80
N LEU A 756 20.83 0.19 -11.64
CA LEU A 756 20.07 1.41 -11.46
C LEU A 756 20.96 2.67 -11.39
N ASN A 757 22.29 2.50 -11.36
CA ASN A 757 23.29 3.56 -11.11
C ASN A 757 23.02 4.33 -9.80
N LYS A 758 22.44 3.67 -8.78
CA LYS A 758 22.22 4.25 -7.45
C LYS A 758 23.53 4.14 -6.67
N LYS A 759 24.11 5.29 -6.31
CA LYS A 759 25.30 5.37 -5.45
C LYS A 759 24.94 5.23 -3.98
#